data_AF-A0A7D9D2P7-F1
#
_entry.id   AF-A0A7D9D2P7-F1
#
_cell.length_a   1.000
_cell.length_b   1.000
_cell.length_c   1.000
_cell.angle_alpha   90.00
_cell.angle_beta   90.00
_cell.angle_gamma   90.00
#
_symmetry.space_group_name_H-M   'P 1'
#
loop_
_entity.id
_entity.type
_entity.pdbx_description
1 polymer ?
#
loop_
_entity_poly.entity_id
_entity_poly.type
_entity_poly.pdbx_seq_one_letter_code
_entity_poly.pdbx_strand_id
1 'polypeptide(L)'
;MKIDRRVLTVGFPLLAIFAIGGCGGSSSPPAPPPPPPPDVTAPTVSSVQVPAGTTINRIVTLTLTATDNIGVTDVRFFVNGVLLGNDVSAPYTIDWDTSGETEGDHMLTAEAQDAAGNIGQSAAVTATVANMVQFAVAPSGVEEVPASDSQATAQVSLMVNLATGVVQGNLTVTGLVATAAHIHDGFAGTNGSVLVGLDQDAMDPSLFTVPAGAMLDAAGVDRLLAGALYVNVHTAANPGGEIRGQILPDGFVLRFTDLAGSAAVPRVGSVAGGRAAVTLDQVTGALVVQAQVEGLADATQAHVHEAYAGASGPVLVPLSQDVMDPGHWFAEGATLNAAGLVAFAAGQLYVNIHSPANPAGEIRGQILPQGITMLFAELSGEQEVPLVATIADGLAALTFDQAGALLTLHANTNGLNDATGAHLHLAFGGVTGPVEIGLMQDGSDPAHWFAEEVALSAAQLAALLTGETYVNVHSPANPGGEIRGQVIPDGIIFALGRLEGSQRVPVVNTAAAGTFAVTADPVAGTLVAHANTSGADDATAAHLHDGYAGLNGAVAIALVQDPGNVARWSAVGVAIDANQLTALRAGRLYINIHTPANPGGEIRGQVAPPPVEVLFTSMNGDQEVPALASAASAIAATTVDRDTGTVTLHLNGSGADDATGAHIHLGFAGQNGAVQIALQQDATDAGHWSVSGAQLDAAGLVDYLAGRLYVNLHTPANAGGEIRGQIAPPPIEVLFTTLSGGEEVPAVVSAASGIAATTVDRNTGIVTLHLNASGVADATGAHIHTGSAGQNGPVLIALQQDALDVGHWSVTGARLDSVGLADYRAGQLYVNLHTPANPGGEIRGQVVPPNAADFDNQAPTITLMSPGAMVSGNVTLDADATDNQGIVAVRFLVDGVLISSDTTAPYSVIWDTTTVANGQVTLTAEAEDAAGNVGVSADVVVTVQNAAPVTLAQIQAQVFGPTCSVPGCHSGGGAALPGVMNLRSAQASFDNLVNVASLQVPAIDRIEPGDPDNSYLIRKIEGTAGIVGARMPFGGPFLDQAAIDMIRQWVSEGAQNN
;
A
#
# COMPACT_ATOMS: atom_id res chain seq x y z
N MET A 1 -27.93 -28.36 44.56
CA MET A 1 -29.26 -28.01 45.12
C MET A 1 -30.32 -28.91 44.46
N LYS A 2 -31.36 -29.38 45.14
CA LYS A 2 -32.36 -30.33 44.56
C LYS A 2 -33.63 -29.62 44.07
N ILE A 3 -34.12 -30.00 42.88
CA ILE A 3 -35.56 -30.14 42.56
C ILE A 3 -35.75 -31.44 41.74
N ASP A 4 -36.89 -32.12 41.93
CA ASP A 4 -37.29 -33.41 41.33
C ASP A 4 -38.71 -33.30 40.74
N ARG A 5 -38.95 -33.91 39.56
CA ARG A 5 -40.31 -34.27 39.07
C ARG A 5 -40.34 -35.59 38.27
N ARG A 6 -40.31 -36.72 39.00
CA ARG A 6 -41.23 -37.90 38.96
C ARG A 6 -42.13 -38.07 37.72
N VAL A 7 -42.32 -39.30 37.19
CA VAL A 7 -43.31 -40.33 37.66
C VAL A 7 -43.19 -41.64 36.83
N LEU A 8 -43.61 -42.87 37.21
CA LEU A 8 -43.66 -43.62 38.49
C LEU A 8 -44.26 -45.05 38.25
N THR A 9 -43.69 -46.14 38.85
CA THR A 9 -44.30 -47.50 39.08
C THR A 9 -44.74 -48.35 37.85
N VAL A 10 -44.77 -49.71 37.79
CA VAL A 10 -44.36 -50.92 38.59
C VAL A 10 -43.94 -52.05 37.58
N GLY A 11 -43.41 -53.24 37.89
CA GLY A 11 -43.13 -53.98 39.16
C GLY A 11 -42.72 -55.46 38.92
N PHE A 12 -42.71 -56.29 39.97
CA PHE A 12 -42.35 -57.74 40.02
C PHE A 12 -43.60 -58.61 40.36
N PRO A 13 -43.69 -59.98 40.19
CA PRO A 13 -42.78 -60.98 40.79
C PRO A 13 -42.64 -62.36 40.05
N LEU A 14 -42.70 -63.49 40.80
CA LEU A 14 -41.94 -64.74 40.61
C LEU A 14 -42.81 -65.99 40.26
N LEU A 15 -42.18 -66.96 39.55
CA LEU A 15 -42.23 -68.43 39.77
C LEU A 15 -43.40 -69.37 39.30
N ALA A 16 -43.13 -70.10 38.19
CA ALA A 16 -43.32 -71.55 37.94
C ALA A 16 -44.70 -72.27 37.68
N ILE A 17 -44.56 -73.51 37.14
CA ILE A 17 -45.44 -74.72 37.12
C ILE A 17 -46.02 -75.17 35.73
N PHE A 18 -45.67 -76.43 35.37
CA PHE A 18 -46.33 -77.53 34.58
C PHE A 18 -47.63 -77.27 33.73
N ALA A 19 -47.99 -78.03 32.66
CA ALA A 19 -47.61 -79.40 32.25
C ALA A 19 -47.99 -79.84 30.79
N ILE A 20 -47.22 -80.81 30.24
CA ILE A 20 -47.62 -82.02 29.45
C ILE A 20 -48.18 -81.92 28.00
N GLY A 21 -47.57 -82.74 27.11
CA GLY A 21 -48.09 -83.24 25.81
C GLY A 21 -47.03 -83.12 24.69
N GLY A 22 -46.25 -84.13 24.28
CA GLY A 22 -46.63 -85.47 23.75
C GLY A 22 -46.51 -85.43 22.21
N CYS A 23 -45.90 -86.37 21.48
CA CYS A 23 -45.32 -87.68 21.79
C CYS A 23 -44.37 -88.17 20.64
N GLY A 24 -43.33 -88.96 20.96
CA GLY A 24 -42.68 -89.89 20.02
C GLY A 24 -41.39 -89.43 19.32
N GLY A 25 -40.43 -90.36 19.20
CA GLY A 25 -39.14 -90.18 18.47
C GLY A 25 -37.94 -90.68 19.28
N SER A 26 -37.19 -91.66 18.76
CA SER A 26 -36.11 -92.34 19.50
C SER A 26 -34.72 -92.07 18.91
N SER A 27 -33.94 -91.22 19.58
CA SER A 27 -32.47 -91.18 19.50
C SER A 27 -31.90 -90.63 20.80
N SER A 28 -30.69 -91.05 21.17
CA SER A 28 -29.98 -90.49 22.33
C SER A 28 -29.45 -89.09 22.02
N PRO A 29 -29.59 -88.10 22.92
CA PRO A 29 -28.92 -86.83 22.73
C PRO A 29 -27.39 -87.03 22.78
N PRO A 30 -26.60 -86.25 22.02
CA PRO A 30 -25.16 -86.23 22.22
C PRO A 30 -24.83 -85.72 23.63
N ALA A 31 -23.67 -86.13 24.16
CA ALA A 31 -23.16 -85.54 25.40
C ALA A 31 -23.01 -84.01 25.22
N PRO A 32 -23.22 -83.21 26.28
CA PRO A 32 -22.89 -81.79 26.22
C PRO A 32 -21.42 -81.65 25.79
N PRO A 33 -21.07 -80.68 24.93
CA PRO A 33 -19.68 -80.45 24.57
C PRO A 33 -18.87 -80.18 25.84
N PRO A 34 -17.59 -80.61 25.90
CA PRO A 34 -16.73 -80.21 27.00
C PRO A 34 -16.69 -78.68 27.08
N PRO A 35 -16.54 -78.09 28.28
CA PRO A 35 -16.30 -76.66 28.37
C PRO A 35 -15.10 -76.29 27.48
N PRO A 36 -15.11 -75.11 26.83
CA PRO A 36 -13.96 -74.66 26.06
C PRO A 36 -12.70 -74.68 26.95
N PRO A 37 -11.51 -74.91 26.39
CA PRO A 37 -10.27 -74.78 27.14
C PRO A 37 -10.23 -73.42 27.86
N PRO A 38 -9.76 -73.36 29.12
CA PRO A 38 -9.43 -72.08 29.74
C PRO A 38 -8.48 -71.32 28.82
N ASP A 39 -8.67 -70.00 28.67
CA ASP A 39 -7.71 -69.23 27.89
C ASP A 39 -6.37 -69.16 28.62
N VAL A 40 -5.31 -69.24 27.84
CA VAL A 40 -3.91 -69.21 28.27
C VAL A 40 -3.09 -68.27 27.39
N THR A 41 -3.76 -67.55 26.49
CA THR A 41 -3.17 -66.47 25.68
C THR A 41 -3.08 -65.24 26.55
N ALA A 42 -1.95 -64.54 26.50
CA ALA A 42 -1.78 -63.27 27.20
C ALA A 42 -2.02 -62.11 26.23
N PRO A 43 -2.60 -60.99 26.68
CA PRO A 43 -2.72 -59.77 25.88
C PRO A 43 -1.42 -59.34 25.21
N THR A 44 -1.51 -58.91 23.96
CA THR A 44 -0.41 -58.23 23.27
C THR A 44 -0.49 -56.73 23.57
N VAL A 45 0.57 -56.18 24.18
CA VAL A 45 0.64 -54.78 24.65
C VAL A 45 1.74 -54.04 23.91
N SER A 46 1.43 -52.91 23.27
CA SER A 46 2.45 -52.03 22.70
C SER A 46 3.25 -51.35 23.80
N SER A 47 4.48 -50.92 23.49
CA SER A 47 5.23 -49.98 24.33
C SER A 47 4.38 -48.77 24.71
N VAL A 48 4.58 -48.24 25.93
CA VAL A 48 3.98 -46.96 26.33
C VAL A 48 4.47 -45.86 25.38
N GLN A 49 3.55 -45.11 24.79
CA GLN A 49 3.89 -43.99 23.92
C GLN A 49 3.95 -42.71 24.76
N VAL A 50 5.09 -42.03 24.66
CA VAL A 50 5.30 -40.63 25.09
C VAL A 50 5.32 -39.72 23.85
N PRO A 51 5.01 -38.42 23.98
CA PRO A 51 5.24 -37.45 22.92
C PRO A 51 6.67 -37.52 22.38
N ALA A 52 6.83 -37.45 21.06
CA ALA A 52 8.11 -37.70 20.42
C ALA A 52 9.09 -36.53 20.64
N GLY A 53 10.28 -36.83 21.20
CA GLY A 53 11.40 -35.89 21.30
C GLY A 53 11.48 -35.05 22.58
N THR A 54 10.60 -35.26 23.56
CA THR A 54 10.48 -34.38 24.74
C THR A 54 11.23 -34.89 25.98
N THR A 55 11.97 -34.00 26.64
CA THR A 55 12.13 -34.03 28.10
C THR A 55 10.77 -33.66 28.74
N ILE A 56 10.33 -34.43 29.73
CA ILE A 56 8.98 -34.35 30.29
C ILE A 56 8.95 -33.44 31.52
N ASN A 57 7.90 -32.63 31.64
CA ASN A 57 7.60 -31.80 32.81
C ASN A 57 6.08 -31.70 33.03
N ARG A 58 5.68 -31.23 34.22
CA ARG A 58 4.28 -31.04 34.65
C ARG A 58 3.44 -32.32 34.59
N ILE A 59 2.61 -32.49 33.57
CA ILE A 59 1.66 -33.59 33.41
C ILE A 59 1.70 -34.05 31.96
N VAL A 60 1.92 -35.34 31.73
CA VAL A 60 1.93 -35.94 30.39
C VAL A 60 0.92 -37.08 30.29
N THR A 61 0.07 -37.06 29.26
CA THR A 61 -0.83 -38.18 28.95
C THR A 61 -0.05 -39.29 28.25
N LEU A 62 0.18 -40.39 28.97
CA LEU A 62 0.75 -41.63 28.45
C LEU A 62 -0.35 -42.45 27.74
N THR A 63 -0.02 -43.04 26.59
CA THR A 63 -1.00 -43.81 25.79
C THR A 63 -0.44 -45.15 25.31
N LEU A 64 -1.29 -46.17 25.11
CA LEU A 64 -0.90 -47.43 24.50
C LEU A 64 -2.06 -48.17 23.81
N THR A 65 -1.71 -49.24 23.09
CA THR A 65 -2.67 -50.23 22.57
C THR A 65 -2.45 -51.59 23.22
N ALA A 66 -3.54 -52.24 23.64
CA ALA A 66 -3.54 -53.61 24.13
C ALA A 66 -4.65 -54.39 23.42
N THR A 67 -4.37 -55.60 22.96
CA THR A 67 -5.33 -56.46 22.24
C THR A 67 -5.20 -57.91 22.69
N ASP A 68 -6.33 -58.62 22.68
CA ASP A 68 -6.44 -59.99 23.16
C ASP A 68 -7.61 -60.71 22.45
N ASN A 69 -7.60 -62.05 22.40
CA ASN A 69 -8.61 -62.84 21.69
C ASN A 69 -9.91 -63.13 22.45
N ILE A 70 -9.98 -62.89 23.77
CA ILE A 70 -11.22 -62.80 24.55
C ILE A 70 -11.49 -61.39 25.08
N GLY A 71 -10.48 -60.52 25.07
CA GLY A 71 -10.60 -59.08 25.32
C GLY A 71 -9.91 -58.64 26.61
N VAL A 72 -9.25 -57.49 26.54
CA VAL A 72 -8.57 -56.84 27.66
C VAL A 72 -9.60 -56.18 28.58
N THR A 73 -9.45 -56.37 29.89
CA THR A 73 -10.35 -55.88 30.93
C THR A 73 -9.73 -54.84 31.87
N ASP A 74 -8.40 -54.75 31.90
CA ASP A 74 -7.65 -53.81 32.73
C ASP A 74 -6.25 -53.58 32.11
N VAL A 75 -5.80 -52.33 32.06
CA VAL A 75 -4.47 -51.91 31.61
C VAL A 75 -3.85 -51.03 32.69
N ARG A 76 -2.72 -51.44 33.26
CA ARG A 76 -2.01 -50.78 34.36
C ARG A 76 -0.72 -50.16 33.84
N PHE A 77 -0.48 -48.90 34.18
CA PHE A 77 0.71 -48.15 33.80
C PHE A 77 1.66 -47.99 34.99
N PHE A 78 2.96 -48.08 34.75
CA PHE A 78 3.99 -48.06 35.78
C PHE A 78 5.15 -47.14 35.41
N VAL A 79 5.68 -46.44 36.42
CA VAL A 79 6.86 -45.58 36.36
C VAL A 79 7.90 -46.15 37.32
N ASN A 80 9.08 -46.51 36.83
CA ASN A 80 10.14 -47.21 37.60
C ASN A 80 9.65 -48.49 38.32
N GLY A 81 8.59 -49.13 37.82
CA GLY A 81 7.94 -50.29 38.43
C GLY A 81 6.94 -49.96 39.56
N VAL A 82 6.71 -48.68 39.86
CA VAL A 82 5.62 -48.22 40.74
C VAL A 82 4.36 -48.03 39.91
N LEU A 83 3.21 -48.53 40.39
CA LEU A 83 1.92 -48.37 39.71
C LEU A 83 1.48 -46.89 39.74
N LEU A 84 1.31 -46.29 38.57
CA LEU A 84 0.78 -44.93 38.39
C LEU A 84 -0.75 -44.93 38.44
N GLY A 85 -1.37 -45.85 37.69
CA GLY A 85 -2.83 -45.92 37.54
C GLY A 85 -3.25 -47.03 36.58
N ASN A 86 -4.56 -47.12 36.32
CA ASN A 86 -5.11 -48.11 35.41
C ASN A 86 -6.32 -47.59 34.61
N ASP A 87 -6.50 -48.14 33.42
CA ASP A 87 -7.60 -47.86 32.49
C ASP A 87 -8.24 -49.19 32.05
N VAL A 88 -9.57 -49.21 31.95
CA VAL A 88 -10.37 -50.41 31.65
C VAL A 88 -11.06 -50.34 30.29
N SER A 89 -10.80 -49.29 29.49
CA SER A 89 -11.44 -49.05 28.20
C SER A 89 -10.47 -48.47 27.16
N ALA A 90 -10.43 -49.06 25.96
CA ALA A 90 -9.66 -48.49 24.85
C ALA A 90 -10.32 -47.20 24.29
N PRO A 91 -9.55 -46.19 23.85
CA PRO A 91 -8.09 -46.12 23.84
C PRO A 91 -7.49 -45.93 25.24
N TYR A 92 -6.46 -46.70 25.59
CA TYR A 92 -5.93 -46.74 26.95
C TYR A 92 -5.02 -45.55 27.23
N THR A 93 -5.36 -44.77 28.24
CA THR A 93 -4.67 -43.51 28.60
C THR A 93 -4.50 -43.34 30.10
N ILE A 94 -3.43 -42.67 30.52
CA ILE A 94 -3.27 -42.20 31.90
C ILE A 94 -2.45 -40.90 31.92
N ASP A 95 -2.78 -39.97 32.81
CA ASP A 95 -1.96 -38.79 33.06
C ASP A 95 -0.88 -39.09 34.11
N TRP A 96 0.38 -38.80 33.78
CA TRP A 96 1.52 -38.87 34.69
C TRP A 96 1.92 -37.46 35.13
N ASP A 97 1.69 -37.15 36.40
CA ASP A 97 2.16 -35.93 37.06
C ASP A 97 3.62 -36.12 37.53
N THR A 98 4.54 -35.34 36.97
CA THR A 98 5.98 -35.40 37.25
C THR A 98 6.42 -34.47 38.39
N SER A 99 5.51 -33.77 39.07
CA SER A 99 5.83 -32.82 40.15
C SER A 99 6.52 -33.47 41.37
N GLY A 100 6.27 -34.76 41.61
CA GLY A 100 6.91 -35.54 42.67
C GLY A 100 8.12 -36.38 42.22
N GLU A 101 8.46 -36.35 40.93
CA GLU A 101 9.50 -37.19 40.35
C GLU A 101 10.89 -36.55 40.43
N THR A 102 11.95 -37.36 40.45
CA THR A 102 13.33 -36.88 40.35
C THR A 102 13.69 -36.52 38.91
N GLU A 103 14.44 -35.44 38.71
CA GLU A 103 15.00 -35.11 37.38
C GLU A 103 15.94 -36.24 36.89
N GLY A 104 15.89 -36.56 35.59
CA GLY A 104 16.64 -37.65 34.96
C GLY A 104 15.76 -38.73 34.33
N ASP A 105 16.34 -39.90 34.05
CA ASP A 105 15.67 -40.98 33.29
C ASP A 105 14.71 -41.83 34.15
N HIS A 106 13.48 -41.98 33.67
CA HIS A 106 12.45 -42.86 34.23
C HIS A 106 12.09 -43.98 33.26
N MET A 107 11.79 -45.16 33.79
CA MET A 107 11.42 -46.34 33.00
C MET A 107 9.90 -46.57 33.04
N LEU A 108 9.25 -46.43 31.89
CA LEU A 108 7.82 -46.65 31.69
C LEU A 108 7.54 -48.08 31.22
N THR A 109 6.61 -48.76 31.89
CA THR A 109 6.08 -50.08 31.47
C THR A 109 4.57 -50.16 31.69
N ALA A 110 3.90 -51.07 31.01
CA ALA A 110 2.49 -51.36 31.24
C ALA A 110 2.19 -52.86 31.27
N GLU A 111 1.12 -53.22 31.98
CA GLU A 111 0.56 -54.57 32.04
C GLU A 111 -0.89 -54.54 31.56
N ALA A 112 -1.33 -55.52 30.77
CA ALA A 112 -2.72 -55.67 30.37
C ALA A 112 -3.25 -57.05 30.78
N GLN A 113 -4.47 -57.11 31.30
CA GLN A 113 -5.11 -58.33 31.79
C GLN A 113 -6.36 -58.69 30.97
N ASP A 114 -6.47 -59.94 30.52
CA ASP A 114 -7.65 -60.45 29.78
C ASP A 114 -8.83 -60.81 30.69
N ALA A 115 -9.94 -61.25 30.10
CA ALA A 115 -11.13 -61.71 30.82
C ALA A 115 -10.98 -63.10 31.51
N ALA A 116 -9.87 -63.82 31.32
CA ALA A 116 -9.53 -65.07 32.01
C ALA A 116 -8.54 -64.89 33.17
N GLY A 117 -7.87 -63.73 33.23
CA GLY A 117 -6.85 -63.36 34.21
C GLY A 117 -5.40 -63.44 33.71
N ASN A 118 -5.16 -63.79 32.44
CA ASN A 118 -3.82 -63.80 31.83
C ASN A 118 -3.28 -62.37 31.71
N ILE A 119 -1.96 -62.18 31.89
CA ILE A 119 -1.31 -60.87 31.90
C ILE A 119 -0.24 -60.80 30.80
N GLY A 120 -0.35 -59.80 29.94
CA GLY A 120 0.70 -59.37 29.01
C GLY A 120 1.43 -58.14 29.54
N GLN A 121 2.70 -57.97 29.16
CA GLN A 121 3.50 -56.80 29.52
C GLN A 121 4.01 -56.08 28.26
N SER A 122 4.12 -54.75 28.31
CA SER A 122 4.77 -53.96 27.27
C SER A 122 6.30 -54.15 27.29
N ALA A 123 6.97 -53.76 26.21
CA ALA A 123 8.38 -53.40 26.32
C ALA A 123 8.55 -52.13 27.18
N ALA A 124 9.70 -51.99 27.84
CA ALA A 124 10.05 -50.81 28.60
C ALA A 124 10.48 -49.65 27.69
N VAL A 125 10.12 -48.42 28.08
CA VAL A 125 10.50 -47.17 27.39
C VAL A 125 11.14 -46.24 28.42
N THR A 126 12.32 -45.69 28.10
CA THR A 126 12.91 -44.63 28.93
C THR A 126 12.34 -43.28 28.52
N ALA A 127 11.99 -42.45 29.50
CA ALA A 127 11.63 -41.05 29.29
C ALA A 127 12.30 -40.17 30.35
N THR A 128 12.91 -39.06 29.93
CA THR A 128 13.68 -38.19 30.81
C THR A 128 12.78 -37.08 31.37
N VAL A 129 12.73 -36.94 32.70
CA VAL A 129 12.03 -35.85 33.40
C VAL A 129 12.99 -34.68 33.62
N ALA A 130 12.52 -33.46 33.34
CA ALA A 130 13.22 -32.21 33.63
C ALA A 130 12.18 -31.11 33.94
N ASN A 131 11.70 -31.07 35.19
CA ASN A 131 10.79 -30.03 35.65
C ASN A 131 11.51 -28.68 35.84
N MET A 132 12.77 -28.69 36.26
CA MET A 132 13.65 -27.53 36.40
C MET A 132 14.19 -27.07 35.03
N VAL A 133 13.58 -26.05 34.45
CA VAL A 133 13.99 -25.46 33.16
C VAL A 133 14.75 -24.15 33.39
N GLN A 134 15.87 -23.96 32.68
CA GLN A 134 16.66 -22.74 32.70
C GLN A 134 16.21 -21.78 31.58
N PHE A 135 16.12 -20.49 31.89
CA PHE A 135 15.78 -19.43 30.95
C PHE A 135 16.94 -18.43 30.87
N ALA A 136 17.38 -18.14 29.66
CA ALA A 136 18.32 -17.06 29.37
C ALA A 136 17.53 -15.77 29.08
N VAL A 137 17.96 -14.65 29.65
CA VAL A 137 17.36 -13.33 29.43
C VAL A 137 18.49 -12.32 29.29
N ALA A 138 18.36 -11.36 28.36
CA ALA A 138 19.39 -10.35 28.10
C ALA A 138 18.81 -8.92 28.15
N PRO A 139 18.44 -8.41 29.35
CA PRO A 139 17.77 -7.11 29.47
C PRO A 139 18.52 -5.95 28.82
N SER A 140 17.76 -5.08 28.14
CA SER A 140 18.23 -3.94 27.36
C SER A 140 17.25 -2.76 27.44
N GLY A 141 17.69 -1.55 27.08
CA GLY A 141 16.80 -0.37 27.03
C GLY A 141 15.76 -0.45 25.91
N VAL A 142 16.06 -1.14 24.80
CA VAL A 142 15.17 -1.23 23.62
C VAL A 142 13.95 -2.14 23.82
N GLU A 143 13.91 -2.92 24.89
CA GLU A 143 12.74 -3.72 25.30
C GLU A 143 11.83 -3.01 26.31
N GLU A 144 12.25 -1.88 26.89
CA GLU A 144 11.45 -1.14 27.87
C GLU A 144 10.18 -0.52 27.27
N VAL A 145 9.24 -0.16 28.16
CA VAL A 145 7.94 0.42 27.82
C VAL A 145 7.68 1.68 28.66
N PRO A 146 7.86 2.91 28.12
CA PRO A 146 8.45 3.22 26.80
C PRO A 146 9.92 2.80 26.66
N ALA A 147 10.40 2.70 25.42
CA ALA A 147 11.79 2.33 25.13
C ALA A 147 12.80 3.35 25.69
N SER A 148 14.00 2.88 25.99
CA SER A 148 15.08 3.66 26.58
C SER A 148 16.37 3.55 25.77
N ASP A 149 17.08 4.66 25.59
CA ASP A 149 18.41 4.72 24.94
C ASP A 149 19.52 4.03 25.76
N SER A 150 19.18 3.46 26.93
CA SER A 150 20.14 2.93 27.88
C SER A 150 20.98 1.80 27.30
N GLN A 151 22.28 2.06 27.19
CA GLN A 151 23.31 1.08 26.78
C GLN A 151 23.73 0.13 27.92
N ALA A 152 22.98 0.15 29.03
CA ALA A 152 23.13 -0.82 30.11
C ALA A 152 22.63 -2.20 29.67
N THR A 153 23.14 -3.24 30.33
CA THR A 153 22.76 -4.64 30.07
C THR A 153 22.72 -5.42 31.37
N ALA A 154 22.03 -6.56 31.39
CA ALA A 154 22.14 -7.53 32.47
C ALA A 154 22.38 -8.95 31.94
N GLN A 155 23.17 -9.73 32.68
CA GLN A 155 23.24 -11.18 32.51
C GLN A 155 22.29 -11.82 33.52
N VAL A 156 21.38 -12.66 33.03
CA VAL A 156 20.34 -13.29 33.84
C VAL A 156 20.43 -14.80 33.71
N SER A 157 20.44 -15.49 34.85
CA SER A 157 20.32 -16.94 34.92
C SER A 157 19.14 -17.28 35.82
N LEU A 158 17.97 -17.48 35.22
CA LEU A 158 16.76 -17.93 35.90
C LEU A 158 16.53 -19.43 35.66
N MET A 159 16.03 -20.11 36.68
CA MET A 159 15.53 -21.48 36.59
C MET A 159 14.17 -21.54 37.24
N VAL A 160 13.18 -22.10 36.55
CA VAL A 160 11.81 -22.26 37.06
C VAL A 160 11.43 -23.74 37.03
N ASN A 161 10.92 -24.25 38.15
CA ASN A 161 10.40 -25.60 38.22
C ASN A 161 8.94 -25.58 37.72
N LEU A 162 8.73 -26.01 36.47
CA LEU A 162 7.44 -25.87 35.79
C LEU A 162 6.29 -26.61 36.48
N ALA A 163 6.59 -27.62 37.30
CA ALA A 163 5.59 -28.41 38.02
C ALA A 163 5.24 -27.87 39.43
N THR A 164 6.09 -27.02 40.03
CA THR A 164 5.88 -26.48 41.39
C THR A 164 5.92 -24.95 41.47
N GLY A 165 6.23 -24.28 40.36
CA GLY A 165 6.36 -22.82 40.26
C GLY A 165 7.62 -22.23 40.90
N VAL A 166 8.43 -23.02 41.62
CA VAL A 166 9.62 -22.54 42.35
C VAL A 166 10.61 -21.87 41.39
N VAL A 167 10.99 -20.62 41.70
CA VAL A 167 11.96 -19.82 40.94
C VAL A 167 13.28 -19.78 41.70
N GLN A 168 14.38 -19.92 40.97
CA GLN A 168 15.74 -19.73 41.47
C GLN A 168 16.56 -18.96 40.44
N GLY A 169 17.55 -18.18 40.86
CA GLY A 169 18.43 -17.50 39.92
C GLY A 169 19.10 -16.25 40.44
N ASN A 170 19.80 -15.58 39.54
CA ASN A 170 20.42 -14.27 39.75
C ASN A 170 20.42 -13.44 38.47
N LEU A 171 20.64 -12.14 38.66
CA LEU A 171 20.74 -11.10 37.66
C LEU A 171 21.96 -10.23 38.03
N THR A 172 22.89 -10.03 37.09
CA THR A 172 24.08 -9.18 37.29
C THR A 172 24.08 -8.06 36.26
N VAL A 173 24.09 -6.82 36.72
CA VAL A 173 23.88 -5.64 35.87
C VAL A 173 25.20 -4.93 35.51
N THR A 174 25.31 -4.46 34.27
CA THR A 174 26.45 -3.70 33.76
C THR A 174 25.98 -2.38 33.16
N GLY A 175 26.66 -1.28 33.50
CA GLY A 175 26.47 0.05 32.88
C GLY A 175 25.55 1.02 33.64
N LEU A 176 24.78 0.57 34.63
CA LEU A 176 23.88 1.42 35.44
C LEU A 176 24.09 1.22 36.96
N VAL A 177 23.42 2.04 37.78
CA VAL A 177 23.31 1.85 39.23
C VAL A 177 21.86 1.52 39.58
N ALA A 178 21.61 0.23 39.84
CA ALA A 178 20.27 -0.30 40.07
C ALA A 178 19.71 0.06 41.45
N THR A 179 18.42 0.37 41.51
CA THR A 179 17.67 0.64 42.75
C THR A 179 16.74 -0.51 43.14
N ALA A 180 16.28 -1.30 42.16
CA ALA A 180 15.49 -2.51 42.33
C ALA A 180 15.59 -3.39 41.06
N ALA A 181 15.23 -4.67 41.18
CA ALA A 181 14.98 -5.55 40.05
C ALA A 181 13.83 -6.52 40.36
N HIS A 182 13.03 -6.86 39.35
CA HIS A 182 11.78 -7.62 39.52
C HIS A 182 11.52 -8.56 38.32
N ILE A 183 10.73 -9.61 38.55
CA ILE A 183 10.01 -10.37 37.53
C ILE A 183 8.55 -9.89 37.52
N HIS A 184 8.04 -9.54 36.34
CA HIS A 184 6.69 -9.03 36.10
C HIS A 184 5.88 -9.94 35.16
N ASP A 185 4.55 -9.83 35.23
CA ASP A 185 3.59 -10.42 34.30
C ASP A 185 3.11 -9.41 33.25
N GLY A 186 3.59 -9.54 32.01
CA GLY A 186 3.24 -8.71 30.86
C GLY A 186 3.98 -9.15 29.58
N PHE A 187 3.26 -9.24 28.46
CA PHE A 187 3.88 -9.48 27.16
C PHE A 187 4.82 -8.33 26.76
N ALA A 188 5.79 -8.61 25.88
CA ALA A 188 6.62 -7.58 25.28
C ALA A 188 5.75 -6.44 24.72
N GLY A 189 6.16 -5.18 24.90
CA GLY A 189 5.33 -4.00 24.57
C GLY A 189 4.33 -3.57 25.65
N THR A 190 3.95 -4.43 26.61
CA THR A 190 3.01 -4.09 27.71
C THR A 190 3.71 -3.97 29.07
N ASN A 191 3.17 -3.15 29.97
CA ASN A 191 3.65 -3.04 31.36
C ASN A 191 2.82 -3.93 32.31
N GLY A 192 3.51 -4.58 33.26
CA GLY A 192 3.00 -5.70 34.03
C GLY A 192 3.06 -5.54 35.55
N SER A 193 2.33 -6.38 36.27
CA SER A 193 2.39 -6.44 37.74
C SER A 193 3.58 -7.28 38.23
N VAL A 194 4.21 -6.88 39.35
CA VAL A 194 5.34 -7.62 39.95
C VAL A 194 4.85 -8.97 40.49
N LEU A 195 5.48 -10.05 40.03
CA LEU A 195 5.31 -11.40 40.60
C LEU A 195 6.39 -11.74 41.63
N VAL A 196 7.65 -11.38 41.35
CA VAL A 196 8.80 -11.68 42.23
C VAL A 196 9.73 -10.47 42.29
N GLY A 197 10.02 -9.95 43.47
CA GLY A 197 11.12 -9.01 43.67
C GLY A 197 12.45 -9.74 43.90
N LEU A 198 13.55 -9.19 43.43
CA LEU A 198 14.89 -9.75 43.65
C LEU A 198 15.61 -9.00 44.78
N ASP A 199 16.28 -9.74 45.66
CA ASP A 199 17.12 -9.17 46.72
C ASP A 199 18.48 -8.75 46.15
N GLN A 200 18.82 -7.47 46.26
CA GLN A 200 20.15 -6.93 45.93
C GLN A 200 21.20 -7.43 46.92
N ASP A 201 22.37 -7.85 46.46
CA ASP A 201 23.44 -8.30 47.35
C ASP A 201 24.05 -7.13 48.15
N ALA A 202 24.31 -7.37 49.43
CA ALA A 202 24.78 -6.35 50.37
C ALA A 202 26.28 -6.01 50.25
N MET A 203 27.04 -6.75 49.43
CA MET A 203 28.46 -6.53 49.14
C MET A 203 28.70 -6.17 47.66
N ASP A 204 27.85 -6.64 46.75
CA ASP A 204 27.88 -6.30 45.32
C ASP A 204 26.54 -5.71 44.83
N PRO A 205 26.39 -4.37 44.73
CA PRO A 205 25.16 -3.73 44.30
C PRO A 205 24.83 -3.95 42.81
N SER A 206 25.71 -4.57 42.02
CA SER A 206 25.40 -5.01 40.65
C SER A 206 24.68 -6.35 40.61
N LEU A 207 24.72 -7.14 41.69
CA LEU A 207 24.15 -8.48 41.80
C LEU A 207 22.78 -8.44 42.50
N PHE A 208 21.82 -9.11 41.89
CA PHE A 208 20.48 -9.37 42.41
C PHE A 208 20.20 -10.87 42.40
N THR A 209 19.48 -11.36 43.41
CA THR A 209 19.20 -12.78 43.62
C THR A 209 17.71 -13.03 43.81
N VAL A 210 17.22 -14.18 43.34
CA VAL A 210 15.84 -14.60 43.58
C VAL A 210 15.70 -15.03 45.06
N PRO A 211 14.76 -14.47 45.84
CA PRO A 211 14.62 -14.78 47.26
C PRO A 211 14.32 -16.26 47.51
N ALA A 212 14.86 -16.80 48.61
CA ALA A 212 14.72 -18.22 48.94
C ALA A 212 13.24 -18.60 49.20
N GLY A 213 12.68 -19.42 48.32
CA GLY A 213 11.27 -19.83 48.36
C GLY A 213 10.33 -18.98 47.51
N ALA A 214 10.84 -18.09 46.65
CA ALA A 214 10.04 -17.46 45.61
C ALA A 214 9.43 -18.51 44.68
N MET A 215 8.16 -18.32 44.31
CA MET A 215 7.43 -19.21 43.42
C MET A 215 6.37 -18.45 42.63
N LEU A 216 6.20 -18.85 41.38
CA LEU A 216 5.01 -18.55 40.58
C LEU A 216 3.86 -19.46 41.06
N ASP A 217 2.61 -19.02 40.89
CA ASP A 217 1.47 -19.94 40.95
C ASP A 217 1.26 -20.62 39.57
N ALA A 218 0.23 -21.47 39.47
CA ALA A 218 -0.06 -22.17 38.22
C ALA A 218 -0.31 -21.23 37.04
N ALA A 219 -0.99 -20.10 37.26
CA ALA A 219 -1.24 -19.10 36.22
C ALA A 219 0.05 -18.37 35.83
N GLY A 220 0.93 -18.06 36.79
CA GLY A 220 2.25 -17.51 36.53
C GLY A 220 3.15 -18.44 35.70
N VAL A 221 3.09 -19.76 35.93
CA VAL A 221 3.81 -20.73 35.07
C VAL A 221 3.16 -20.84 33.68
N ASP A 222 1.84 -20.82 33.58
CA ASP A 222 1.14 -20.85 32.29
C ASP A 222 1.45 -19.58 31.47
N ARG A 223 1.58 -18.42 32.13
CA ARG A 223 2.03 -17.14 31.53
C ARG A 223 3.51 -17.18 31.12
N LEU A 224 4.39 -17.79 31.93
CA LEU A 224 5.79 -18.03 31.56
C LEU A 224 5.91 -18.88 30.29
N LEU A 225 5.13 -19.97 30.19
CA LEU A 225 5.12 -20.86 29.03
C LEU A 225 4.50 -20.21 27.77
N ALA A 226 3.72 -19.13 27.93
CA ALA A 226 3.28 -18.27 26.84
C ALA A 226 4.31 -17.17 26.47
N GLY A 227 5.47 -17.11 27.11
CA GLY A 227 6.46 -16.03 26.92
C GLY A 227 6.03 -14.68 27.50
N ALA A 228 5.09 -14.67 28.45
CA ALA A 228 4.42 -13.47 28.96
C ALA A 228 5.02 -12.88 30.25
N LEU A 229 6.15 -13.38 30.74
CA LEU A 229 6.86 -12.79 31.88
C LEU A 229 8.08 -11.99 31.41
N TYR A 230 8.50 -10.98 32.17
CA TYR A 230 9.72 -10.22 31.90
C TYR A 230 10.50 -9.91 33.17
N VAL A 231 11.80 -9.66 33.01
CA VAL A 231 12.68 -9.11 34.05
C VAL A 231 12.86 -7.62 33.78
N ASN A 232 12.81 -6.80 34.83
CA ASN A 232 13.06 -5.35 34.78
C ASN A 232 14.11 -4.94 35.82
N VAL A 233 14.92 -3.93 35.50
CA VAL A 233 15.87 -3.29 36.42
C VAL A 233 15.62 -1.78 36.42
N HIS A 234 15.43 -1.21 37.60
CA HIS A 234 15.07 0.20 37.80
C HIS A 234 16.28 1.03 38.23
N THR A 235 16.29 2.33 37.90
CA THR A 235 17.29 3.29 38.42
C THR A 235 16.61 4.43 39.19
N ALA A 236 17.42 5.33 39.75
CA ALA A 236 16.92 6.58 40.33
C ALA A 236 16.52 7.63 39.27
N ALA A 237 16.98 7.48 38.01
CA ALA A 237 16.58 8.33 36.89
C ALA A 237 15.29 7.82 36.25
N ASN A 238 15.17 6.50 36.09
CA ASN A 238 14.02 5.82 35.51
C ASN A 238 13.41 4.81 36.52
N PRO A 239 12.50 5.25 37.41
CA PRO A 239 11.87 4.37 38.40
C PRO A 239 10.86 3.38 37.82
N GLY A 240 10.35 3.63 36.61
CA GLY A 240 9.46 2.70 35.89
C GLY A 240 10.20 1.47 35.39
N GLY A 241 11.42 1.66 34.91
CA GLY A 241 12.33 0.66 34.37
C GLY A 241 13.43 1.37 33.56
N GLU A 242 14.64 0.81 33.54
CA GLU A 242 15.79 1.32 32.77
C GLU A 242 16.21 0.33 31.68
N ILE A 243 16.19 -0.97 32.01
CA ILE A 243 16.41 -2.08 31.08
C ILE A 243 15.45 -3.25 31.41
N ARG A 244 14.84 -3.80 30.36
CA ARG A 244 13.90 -4.93 30.41
C ARG A 244 14.39 -6.07 29.53
N GLY A 245 14.07 -7.31 29.90
CA GLY A 245 14.22 -8.47 29.03
C GLY A 245 13.05 -9.43 29.18
N GLN A 246 12.41 -9.82 28.07
CA GLN A 246 11.32 -10.79 28.07
C GLN A 246 11.85 -12.21 28.37
N ILE A 247 11.15 -12.96 29.23
CA ILE A 247 11.49 -14.36 29.54
C ILE A 247 10.80 -15.26 28.51
N LEU A 248 11.56 -15.70 27.52
CA LEU A 248 11.08 -16.51 26.40
C LEU A 248 11.46 -17.99 26.58
N PRO A 249 10.53 -18.94 26.40
CA PRO A 249 10.83 -20.36 26.28
C PRO A 249 11.64 -20.71 25.01
N ASP A 250 12.26 -21.89 24.98
CA ASP A 250 12.92 -22.40 23.78
C ASP A 250 11.95 -22.45 22.59
N GLY A 251 12.39 -21.96 21.43
CA GLY A 251 11.58 -21.88 20.21
C GLY A 251 10.69 -20.62 20.10
N PHE A 252 10.67 -19.75 21.11
CA PHE A 252 10.05 -18.42 21.00
C PHE A 252 11.03 -17.40 20.42
N VAL A 253 10.50 -16.47 19.63
CA VAL A 253 11.24 -15.32 19.10
C VAL A 253 10.45 -14.03 19.32
N LEU A 254 11.17 -12.96 19.66
CA LEU A 254 10.62 -11.61 19.84
C LEU A 254 11.23 -10.68 18.80
N ARG A 255 10.40 -9.87 18.15
CA ARG A 255 10.79 -8.77 17.26
C ARG A 255 10.07 -7.50 17.67
N PHE A 256 10.73 -6.36 17.49
CA PHE A 256 10.10 -5.04 17.56
C PHE A 256 10.09 -4.43 16.16
N THR A 257 9.09 -3.62 15.87
CA THR A 257 9.04 -2.78 14.68
C THR A 257 8.36 -1.46 15.02
N ASP A 258 8.94 -0.37 14.54
CA ASP A 258 8.42 0.98 14.77
C ASP A 258 7.41 1.31 13.66
N LEU A 259 6.32 1.97 14.02
CA LEU A 259 5.19 2.27 13.14
C LEU A 259 5.30 3.71 12.66
N ALA A 260 5.32 3.95 11.35
CA ALA A 260 5.40 5.29 10.78
C ALA A 260 4.60 5.43 9.47
N GLY A 261 4.15 6.65 9.15
CA GLY A 261 3.49 6.96 7.88
C GLY A 261 4.43 6.96 6.68
N SER A 262 5.71 7.28 6.90
CA SER A 262 6.79 7.16 5.91
C SER A 262 7.03 5.72 5.44
N ALA A 263 6.67 4.73 6.25
CA ALA A 263 6.75 3.31 5.91
C ALA A 263 5.43 2.71 5.38
N ALA A 264 4.35 3.50 5.29
CA ALA A 264 3.07 3.08 4.72
C ALA A 264 3.16 2.92 3.19
N VAL A 265 2.19 2.19 2.62
CA VAL A 265 2.12 1.91 1.17
C VAL A 265 0.69 2.14 0.67
N PRO A 266 0.43 3.18 -0.14
CA PRO A 266 1.32 4.29 -0.49
C PRO A 266 1.81 5.08 0.75
N ARG A 267 2.90 5.84 0.59
CA ARG A 267 3.49 6.63 1.67
C ARG A 267 2.50 7.67 2.21
N VAL A 268 2.33 7.75 3.52
CA VAL A 268 1.45 8.73 4.17
C VAL A 268 2.29 9.83 4.82
N GLY A 269 1.90 11.09 4.64
CA GLY A 269 2.51 12.25 5.30
C GLY A 269 2.15 12.40 6.79
N SER A 270 1.99 11.29 7.51
CA SER A 270 1.50 11.30 8.89
C SER A 270 2.60 11.62 9.89
N VAL A 271 2.24 12.41 10.92
CA VAL A 271 3.02 12.58 12.15
C VAL A 271 2.61 11.58 13.24
N ALA A 272 1.63 10.72 12.96
CA ALA A 272 1.33 9.58 13.81
C ALA A 272 2.50 8.58 13.79
N GLY A 273 2.68 7.90 14.91
CA GLY A 273 3.73 6.90 15.07
C GLY A 273 3.34 5.83 16.08
N GLY A 274 4.26 4.94 16.39
CA GLY A 274 4.02 3.89 17.38
C GLY A 274 5.09 2.82 17.34
N ARG A 275 4.85 1.72 18.06
CA ARG A 275 5.76 0.59 18.15
C ARG A 275 5.02 -0.70 18.43
N ALA A 276 5.31 -1.73 17.66
CA ALA A 276 4.75 -3.06 17.82
C ALA A 276 5.81 -4.06 18.28
N ALA A 277 5.50 -4.77 19.36
CA ALA A 277 6.21 -5.95 19.82
C ALA A 277 5.49 -7.20 19.29
N VAL A 278 6.25 -8.15 18.74
CA VAL A 278 5.74 -9.37 18.11
C VAL A 278 6.48 -10.57 18.67
N THR A 279 5.79 -11.38 19.48
CA THR A 279 6.29 -12.64 20.03
C THR A 279 5.67 -13.80 19.26
N LEU A 280 6.48 -14.74 18.80
CA LEU A 280 6.05 -15.93 18.07
C LEU A 280 6.69 -17.20 18.64
N ASP A 281 5.86 -18.18 18.97
CA ASP A 281 6.26 -19.59 19.12
C ASP A 281 6.45 -20.20 17.73
N GLN A 282 7.69 -20.54 17.37
CA GLN A 282 8.02 -21.10 16.05
C GLN A 282 7.65 -22.59 15.91
N VAL A 283 7.26 -23.26 16.99
CA VAL A 283 6.87 -24.68 17.02
C VAL A 283 5.36 -24.85 16.89
N THR A 284 4.56 -24.04 17.60
CA THR A 284 3.08 -24.09 17.52
C THR A 284 2.48 -23.08 16.55
N GLY A 285 3.24 -22.04 16.18
CA GLY A 285 2.74 -20.90 15.42
C GLY A 285 1.98 -19.86 16.26
N ALA A 286 1.88 -20.03 17.59
CA ALA A 286 1.19 -19.09 18.46
C ALA A 286 1.86 -17.71 18.41
N LEU A 287 1.08 -16.70 18.02
CA LEU A 287 1.50 -15.32 17.80
C LEU A 287 0.85 -14.41 18.85
N VAL A 288 1.66 -13.54 19.44
CA VAL A 288 1.22 -12.41 20.25
C VAL A 288 1.75 -11.12 19.65
N VAL A 289 0.87 -10.15 19.46
CA VAL A 289 1.21 -8.79 19.02
C VAL A 289 0.70 -7.79 20.04
N GLN A 290 1.52 -6.81 20.41
CA GLN A 290 1.16 -5.69 21.28
C GLN A 290 1.71 -4.43 20.62
N ALA A 291 0.85 -3.50 20.23
CA ALA A 291 1.21 -2.32 19.46
C ALA A 291 0.66 -1.05 20.12
N GLN A 292 1.57 -0.16 20.54
CA GLN A 292 1.21 1.16 21.04
C GLN A 292 1.27 2.18 19.90
N VAL A 293 0.25 3.03 19.79
CA VAL A 293 0.09 4.04 18.75
C VAL A 293 -0.09 5.41 19.39
N GLU A 294 0.62 6.41 18.86
CA GLU A 294 0.55 7.81 19.26
C GLU A 294 0.21 8.71 18.06
N GLY A 295 -0.44 9.86 18.32
CA GLY A 295 -0.87 10.81 17.30
C GLY A 295 -2.15 10.44 16.52
N LEU A 296 -2.59 9.16 16.52
CA LEU A 296 -3.73 8.68 15.72
C LEU A 296 -4.99 8.37 16.56
N ALA A 297 -5.66 9.41 17.05
CA ALA A 297 -6.81 9.27 17.94
C ALA A 297 -8.10 8.72 17.28
N ASP A 298 -8.18 8.68 15.95
CA ASP A 298 -9.30 8.16 15.17
C ASP A 298 -8.99 6.84 14.44
N ALA A 299 -7.94 6.12 14.88
CA ALA A 299 -7.59 4.79 14.39
C ALA A 299 -8.82 3.84 14.40
N THR A 300 -9.07 3.21 13.27
CA THR A 300 -10.30 2.43 12.99
C THR A 300 -10.11 0.92 13.13
N GLN A 301 -8.95 0.41 12.71
CA GLN A 301 -8.60 -1.00 12.62
C GLN A 301 -7.07 -1.16 12.72
N ALA A 302 -6.61 -2.34 13.11
CA ALA A 302 -5.19 -2.73 13.05
C ALA A 302 -5.03 -4.20 12.67
N HIS A 303 -3.98 -4.53 11.92
CA HIS A 303 -3.77 -5.85 11.32
C HIS A 303 -2.29 -6.23 11.23
N VAL A 304 -2.01 -7.53 11.26
CA VAL A 304 -0.81 -8.13 10.66
C VAL A 304 -1.15 -8.57 9.23
N HIS A 305 -0.30 -8.21 8.28
CA HIS A 305 -0.42 -8.54 6.86
C HIS A 305 0.78 -9.36 6.36
N GLU A 306 0.62 -10.03 5.21
CA GLU A 306 1.67 -10.79 4.51
C GLU A 306 2.10 -10.07 3.21
N ALA A 307 3.18 -9.28 3.26
CA ALA A 307 3.96 -8.82 2.11
C ALA A 307 5.35 -8.32 2.53
N TYR A 308 6.30 -8.27 1.59
CA TYR A 308 7.59 -7.60 1.80
C TYR A 308 7.44 -6.11 2.12
N ALA A 309 8.54 -5.51 2.61
CA ALA A 309 8.70 -4.07 2.70
C ALA A 309 8.36 -3.40 1.37
N GLY A 310 7.60 -2.30 1.39
CA GLY A 310 7.15 -1.62 0.17
C GLY A 310 5.98 -2.30 -0.56
N ALA A 311 5.79 -3.61 -0.47
CA ALA A 311 4.64 -4.29 -1.09
C ALA A 311 3.40 -4.28 -0.17
N SER A 312 2.20 -4.34 -0.75
CA SER A 312 0.92 -4.53 -0.03
C SER A 312 0.44 -5.98 -0.11
N GLY A 313 -0.30 -6.47 0.89
CA GLY A 313 -0.75 -7.86 0.91
C GLY A 313 -1.93 -8.18 1.83
N PRO A 314 -2.40 -9.44 1.85
CA PRO A 314 -3.58 -9.86 2.60
C PRO A 314 -3.38 -9.78 4.12
N VAL A 315 -4.49 -9.55 4.85
CA VAL A 315 -4.54 -9.64 6.31
C VAL A 315 -4.40 -11.11 6.75
N LEU A 316 -3.48 -11.36 7.69
CA LEU A 316 -3.37 -12.64 8.39
C LEU A 316 -4.06 -12.63 9.76
N VAL A 317 -3.86 -11.56 10.54
CA VAL A 317 -4.30 -11.48 11.95
C VAL A 317 -4.89 -10.10 12.23
N PRO A 318 -6.17 -9.99 12.61
CA PRO A 318 -6.72 -8.74 13.13
C PRO A 318 -6.30 -8.50 14.58
N LEU A 319 -6.03 -7.24 14.92
CA LEU A 319 -5.77 -6.80 16.29
C LEU A 319 -7.06 -6.19 16.88
N SER A 320 -7.25 -6.37 18.18
CA SER A 320 -8.28 -5.70 18.98
C SER A 320 -7.72 -4.41 19.57
N GLN A 321 -8.52 -3.35 19.62
CA GLN A 321 -8.20 -2.14 20.39
C GLN A 321 -8.46 -2.39 21.88
N ASP A 322 -7.62 -1.86 22.77
CA ASP A 322 -7.91 -1.84 24.20
C ASP A 322 -9.01 -0.80 24.50
N VAL A 323 -9.97 -1.19 25.35
CA VAL A 323 -11.10 -0.34 25.76
C VAL A 323 -10.73 0.65 26.86
N MET A 324 -9.56 0.49 27.50
CA MET A 324 -9.02 1.36 28.53
C MET A 324 -7.92 2.28 28.01
N ASP A 325 -7.21 1.89 26.94
CA ASP A 325 -6.26 2.72 26.19
C ASP A 325 -6.49 2.60 24.68
N PRO A 326 -7.19 3.55 24.04
CA PRO A 326 -7.43 3.54 22.60
C PRO A 326 -6.16 3.61 21.72
N GLY A 327 -4.99 3.97 22.28
CA GLY A 327 -3.71 3.89 21.59
C GLY A 327 -3.14 2.46 21.53
N HIS A 328 -3.62 1.55 22.37
CA HIS A 328 -3.11 0.17 22.46
C HIS A 328 -3.93 -0.80 21.58
N TRP A 329 -3.23 -1.56 20.75
CA TRP A 329 -3.80 -2.56 19.83
C TRP A 329 -3.08 -3.91 20.00
N PHE A 330 -3.83 -4.99 20.20
CA PHE A 330 -3.26 -6.28 20.58
C PHE A 330 -3.90 -7.47 19.87
N ALA A 331 -3.14 -8.55 19.73
CA ALA A 331 -3.63 -9.86 19.36
C ALA A 331 -2.98 -10.90 20.27
N GLU A 332 -3.77 -11.54 21.14
CA GLU A 332 -3.31 -12.63 22.02
C GLU A 332 -3.98 -13.94 21.62
N GLY A 333 -3.18 -15.00 21.41
CA GLY A 333 -3.70 -16.31 21.00
C GLY A 333 -4.05 -16.43 19.52
N ALA A 334 -3.51 -15.56 18.66
CA ALA A 334 -3.49 -15.78 17.22
C ALA A 334 -2.54 -16.93 16.86
N THR A 335 -2.70 -17.54 15.68
CA THR A 335 -1.83 -18.63 15.22
C THR A 335 -1.47 -18.47 13.74
N LEU A 336 -0.19 -18.37 13.43
CA LEU A 336 0.31 -18.47 12.06
C LEU A 336 0.26 -19.93 11.58
N ASN A 337 -0.13 -20.11 10.32
CA ASN A 337 -0.03 -21.42 9.66
C ASN A 337 1.39 -21.63 9.09
N ALA A 338 1.65 -22.79 8.48
CA ALA A 338 2.97 -23.13 7.94
C ALA A 338 3.51 -22.15 6.87
N ALA A 339 2.63 -21.47 6.10
CA ALA A 339 3.05 -20.42 5.17
C ALA A 339 3.38 -19.12 5.94
N GLY A 340 2.53 -18.71 6.87
CA GLY A 340 2.78 -17.53 7.73
C GLY A 340 4.07 -17.65 8.56
N LEU A 341 4.45 -18.85 8.97
CA LEU A 341 5.75 -19.12 9.61
C LEU A 341 6.94 -18.91 8.65
N VAL A 342 6.81 -19.30 7.38
CA VAL A 342 7.81 -19.02 6.33
C VAL A 342 7.88 -17.53 6.03
N ALA A 343 6.73 -16.86 5.90
CA ALA A 343 6.66 -15.42 5.68
C ALA A 343 7.29 -14.63 6.84
N PHE A 344 7.03 -15.01 8.10
CA PHE A 344 7.71 -14.44 9.26
C PHE A 344 9.22 -14.68 9.21
N ALA A 345 9.67 -15.89 8.86
CA ALA A 345 11.10 -16.19 8.73
C ALA A 345 11.78 -15.32 7.65
N ALA A 346 11.11 -15.10 6.51
CA ALA A 346 11.56 -14.25 5.40
C ALA A 346 11.41 -12.74 5.65
N GLY A 347 10.74 -12.30 6.72
CA GLY A 347 10.46 -10.88 6.98
C GLY A 347 9.30 -10.30 6.18
N GLN A 348 8.49 -11.14 5.54
CA GLN A 348 7.33 -10.80 4.71
C GLN A 348 6.06 -10.46 5.56
N LEU A 349 6.18 -10.17 6.86
CA LEU A 349 5.04 -9.74 7.67
C LEU A 349 5.20 -8.29 8.13
N TYR A 350 4.08 -7.55 8.22
CA TYR A 350 4.06 -6.19 8.74
C TYR A 350 2.83 -5.91 9.61
N VAL A 351 2.96 -5.00 10.57
CA VAL A 351 1.85 -4.42 11.34
C VAL A 351 1.39 -3.15 10.65
N ASN A 352 0.07 -2.94 10.57
CA ASN A 352 -0.57 -1.82 9.88
C ASN A 352 -1.73 -1.27 10.72
N ILE A 353 -1.85 0.05 10.86
CA ILE A 353 -2.93 0.73 11.59
C ILE A 353 -3.66 1.65 10.61
N HIS A 354 -5.00 1.61 10.58
CA HIS A 354 -5.81 2.25 9.54
C HIS A 354 -6.64 3.42 10.08
N SER A 355 -6.70 4.55 9.37
CA SER A 355 -7.54 5.71 9.72
C SER A 355 -8.71 5.90 8.72
N PRO A 356 -9.66 6.82 8.99
CA PRO A 356 -10.68 7.21 8.01
C PRO A 356 -10.09 7.96 6.82
N ALA A 357 -8.95 8.65 7.01
CA ALA A 357 -8.25 9.39 5.96
C ALA A 357 -7.41 8.47 5.07
N ASN A 358 -6.79 7.43 5.66
CA ASN A 358 -5.94 6.45 4.98
C ASN A 358 -6.42 5.02 5.27
N PRO A 359 -7.50 4.53 4.61
CA PRO A 359 -8.05 3.20 4.85
C PRO A 359 -7.14 2.03 4.46
N ALA A 360 -6.14 2.26 3.60
CA ALA A 360 -5.11 1.27 3.27
C ALA A 360 -4.10 1.04 4.43
N GLY A 361 -3.94 2.04 5.30
CA GLY A 361 -2.94 2.11 6.35
C GLY A 361 -2.47 3.55 6.52
N GLU A 362 -2.54 4.09 7.74
CA GLU A 362 -1.98 5.38 8.12
C GLU A 362 -0.51 5.23 8.50
N ILE A 363 -0.18 4.21 9.29
CA ILE A 363 1.17 3.91 9.78
C ILE A 363 1.45 2.41 9.71
N ARG A 364 2.68 2.05 9.34
CA ARG A 364 3.14 0.67 9.11
C ARG A 364 4.50 0.43 9.75
N GLY A 365 4.77 -0.82 10.17
CA GLY A 365 6.09 -1.30 10.58
C GLY A 365 6.33 -2.75 10.14
N GLN A 366 7.46 -3.02 9.49
CA GLN A 366 7.82 -4.34 8.97
C GLN A 366 8.47 -5.21 10.06
N ILE A 367 8.03 -6.47 10.18
CA ILE A 367 8.47 -7.42 11.22
C ILE A 367 9.75 -8.13 10.73
N LEU A 368 10.87 -7.42 10.70
CA LEU A 368 12.13 -7.90 10.11
C LEU A 368 12.86 -8.99 10.93
N PRO A 369 13.56 -9.93 10.28
CA PRO A 369 14.53 -10.81 10.95
C PRO A 369 15.72 -10.02 11.53
N GLN A 370 16.32 -10.54 12.59
CA GLN A 370 17.50 -9.94 13.21
C GLN A 370 18.67 -9.88 12.22
N GLY A 371 19.32 -8.72 12.10
CA GLY A 371 20.44 -8.48 11.19
C GLY A 371 20.04 -7.92 9.82
N ILE A 372 18.75 -7.92 9.48
CA ILE A 372 18.25 -7.26 8.27
C ILE A 372 18.16 -5.75 8.49
N THR A 373 18.80 -4.99 7.60
CA THR A 373 18.64 -3.53 7.51
C THR A 373 17.47 -3.22 6.56
N MET A 374 16.68 -2.18 6.86
CA MET A 374 15.70 -1.61 5.92
C MET A 374 16.08 -0.17 5.62
N LEU A 375 16.05 0.22 4.34
CA LEU A 375 16.20 1.59 3.86
C LEU A 375 15.04 1.96 2.93
N PHE A 376 14.83 3.25 2.73
CA PHE A 376 13.86 3.79 1.78
C PHE A 376 14.50 4.74 0.77
N ALA A 377 13.85 4.90 -0.37
CA ALA A 377 14.10 5.96 -1.34
C ALA A 377 12.75 6.50 -1.85
N GLU A 378 12.50 7.79 -1.64
CA GLU A 378 11.32 8.49 -2.13
C GLU A 378 11.57 8.90 -3.58
N LEU A 379 10.70 8.47 -4.51
CA LEU A 379 10.88 8.68 -5.95
C LEU A 379 10.20 9.98 -6.39
N SER A 380 10.92 10.84 -7.12
CA SER A 380 10.36 12.06 -7.73
C SER A 380 11.18 12.56 -8.92
N GLY A 381 10.55 13.28 -9.85
CA GLY A 381 11.27 13.92 -10.96
C GLY A 381 12.16 15.10 -10.54
N GLU A 382 11.93 15.68 -9.35
CA GLU A 382 12.81 16.72 -8.78
C GLU A 382 14.22 16.21 -8.46
N GLN A 383 14.39 14.89 -8.28
CA GLN A 383 15.69 14.26 -8.07
C GLN A 383 16.39 13.84 -9.38
N GLU A 384 15.72 13.93 -10.53
CA GLU A 384 16.28 13.48 -11.80
C GLU A 384 17.45 14.35 -12.30
N VAL A 385 18.25 13.77 -13.20
CA VAL A 385 19.47 14.39 -13.71
C VAL A 385 19.54 14.26 -15.25
N PRO A 386 18.99 15.22 -16.02
CA PRO A 386 18.38 16.49 -15.58
C PRO A 386 16.99 16.32 -14.94
N LEU A 387 16.57 17.31 -14.13
CA LEU A 387 15.27 17.33 -13.45
C LEU A 387 14.11 17.17 -14.45
N VAL A 388 13.17 16.30 -14.12
CA VAL A 388 11.94 16.05 -14.89
C VAL A 388 10.76 16.75 -14.21
N ALA A 389 10.00 17.52 -14.99
CA ALA A 389 8.82 18.24 -14.52
C ALA A 389 7.59 17.31 -14.52
N THR A 390 7.55 16.37 -13.57
CA THR A 390 6.47 15.38 -13.45
C THR A 390 5.71 15.51 -12.13
N ILE A 391 4.50 14.96 -12.11
CA ILE A 391 3.70 14.73 -10.90
C ILE A 391 3.75 13.26 -10.45
N ALA A 392 4.43 12.40 -11.20
CA ALA A 392 4.68 11.03 -10.77
C ALA A 392 5.57 11.02 -9.52
N ASP A 393 5.26 10.12 -8.61
CA ASP A 393 6.02 9.88 -7.39
C ASP A 393 6.06 8.38 -7.05
N GLY A 394 6.66 8.03 -5.92
CA GLY A 394 6.69 6.65 -5.46
C GLY A 394 7.55 6.43 -4.21
N LEU A 395 7.54 5.19 -3.75
CA LEU A 395 8.38 4.74 -2.62
C LEU A 395 9.06 3.42 -2.99
N ALA A 396 10.38 3.40 -2.92
CA ALA A 396 11.16 2.18 -2.91
C ALA A 396 11.59 1.81 -1.48
N ALA A 397 11.34 0.57 -1.08
CA ALA A 397 11.81 -0.01 0.16
C ALA A 397 12.84 -1.10 -0.16
N LEU A 398 13.97 -1.06 0.54
CA LEU A 398 15.11 -1.97 0.37
C LEU A 398 15.34 -2.71 1.69
N THR A 399 15.39 -4.03 1.67
CA THR A 399 15.80 -4.86 2.82
C THR A 399 17.02 -5.70 2.46
N PHE A 400 18.05 -5.69 3.32
CA PHE A 400 19.26 -6.48 3.07
C PHE A 400 19.92 -7.02 4.34
N ASP A 401 20.52 -8.21 4.22
CA ASP A 401 21.36 -8.82 5.26
C ASP A 401 22.80 -8.33 5.12
N GLN A 402 23.38 -7.77 6.18
CA GLN A 402 24.79 -7.36 6.20
C GLN A 402 25.77 -8.55 6.28
N ALA A 403 25.32 -9.73 6.69
CA ALA A 403 26.14 -10.95 6.80
C ALA A 403 26.10 -11.83 5.53
N GLY A 404 24.91 -12.01 4.94
CA GLY A 404 24.64 -12.80 3.74
C GLY A 404 24.62 -12.01 2.43
N ALA A 405 24.55 -10.68 2.48
CA ALA A 405 24.56 -9.76 1.33
C ALA A 405 23.48 -10.03 0.27
N LEU A 406 22.29 -10.50 0.68
CA LEU A 406 21.10 -10.55 -0.19
C LEU A 406 20.29 -9.27 -0.04
N LEU A 407 19.85 -8.70 -1.17
CA LEU A 407 18.91 -7.58 -1.25
C LEU A 407 17.53 -8.07 -1.72
N THR A 408 16.48 -7.62 -1.05
CA THR A 408 15.13 -7.53 -1.60
C THR A 408 14.74 -6.06 -1.72
N LEU A 409 14.13 -5.68 -2.84
CA LEU A 409 13.75 -4.29 -3.15
C LEU A 409 12.36 -4.30 -3.79
N HIS A 410 11.44 -3.48 -3.27
CA HIS A 410 10.14 -3.22 -3.90
C HIS A 410 9.94 -1.71 -4.05
N ALA A 411 9.63 -1.26 -5.26
CA ALA A 411 9.30 0.10 -5.61
C ALA A 411 7.86 0.18 -6.12
N ASN A 412 7.09 1.13 -5.60
CA ASN A 412 5.71 1.38 -6.03
C ASN A 412 5.66 2.80 -6.56
N THR A 413 5.19 2.97 -7.79
CA THR A 413 4.98 4.27 -8.42
C THR A 413 3.53 4.73 -8.24
N ASN A 414 3.29 6.00 -8.50
CA ASN A 414 1.97 6.58 -8.63
C ASN A 414 2.00 7.64 -9.74
N GLY A 415 0.91 7.72 -10.52
CA GLY A 415 0.86 8.56 -11.73
C GLY A 415 1.66 8.05 -12.94
N LEU A 416 2.26 6.85 -12.88
CA LEU A 416 3.18 6.34 -13.91
C LEU A 416 2.87 4.89 -14.33
N ASN A 417 1.71 4.69 -14.97
CA ASN A 417 1.19 3.37 -15.36
C ASN A 417 1.79 2.83 -16.68
N ASP A 418 2.48 3.69 -17.43
CA ASP A 418 3.14 3.45 -18.71
C ASP A 418 4.66 3.18 -18.56
N ALA A 419 5.13 3.07 -17.31
CA ALA A 419 6.53 2.84 -16.97
C ALA A 419 7.14 1.64 -17.75
N THR A 420 8.26 1.91 -18.41
CA THR A 420 8.95 1.02 -19.35
C THR A 420 10.05 0.17 -18.71
N GLY A 421 10.43 0.47 -17.47
CA GLY A 421 11.46 -0.23 -16.71
C GLY A 421 11.81 0.50 -15.42
N ALA A 422 12.39 -0.21 -14.46
CA ALA A 422 12.90 0.35 -13.22
C ALA A 422 14.24 -0.30 -12.83
N HIS A 423 15.13 0.47 -12.19
CA HIS A 423 16.52 0.07 -11.91
C HIS A 423 17.04 0.61 -10.57
N LEU A 424 17.94 -0.14 -9.93
CA LEU A 424 18.89 0.37 -8.94
C LEU A 424 20.20 0.74 -9.65
N HIS A 425 20.70 1.94 -9.39
CA HIS A 425 21.93 2.51 -9.96
C HIS A 425 22.98 2.82 -8.89
N LEU A 426 24.25 2.87 -9.31
CA LEU A 426 25.41 3.24 -8.49
C LEU A 426 25.85 4.69 -8.78
N ALA A 427 25.30 5.67 -8.08
CA ALA A 427 25.90 7.00 -7.91
C ALA A 427 25.26 7.79 -6.76
N PHE A 428 25.96 8.82 -6.27
CA PHE A 428 25.39 9.85 -5.39
C PHE A 428 24.31 10.69 -6.07
N GLY A 429 23.57 11.48 -5.29
CA GLY A 429 22.59 12.45 -5.78
C GLY A 429 23.20 13.43 -6.79
N GLY A 430 22.42 13.90 -7.76
CA GLY A 430 22.87 14.89 -8.73
C GLY A 430 23.85 14.39 -9.80
N VAL A 431 24.13 13.08 -9.86
CA VAL A 431 24.87 12.44 -10.96
C VAL A 431 24.19 11.16 -11.42
N THR A 432 24.32 10.81 -12.69
CA THR A 432 23.82 9.55 -13.26
C THR A 432 24.86 8.44 -13.12
N GLY A 433 24.41 7.24 -12.76
CA GLY A 433 25.25 6.06 -12.52
C GLY A 433 24.92 4.89 -13.47
N PRO A 434 25.80 3.87 -13.58
CA PRO A 434 25.45 2.62 -14.24
C PRO A 434 24.28 1.93 -13.52
N VAL A 435 23.53 1.12 -14.27
CA VAL A 435 22.55 0.17 -13.70
C VAL A 435 23.30 -0.98 -13.05
N GLU A 436 22.97 -1.26 -11.79
CA GLU A 436 23.50 -2.40 -11.03
C GLU A 436 22.50 -3.57 -11.02
N ILE A 437 21.21 -3.27 -10.80
CA ILE A 437 20.13 -4.26 -10.70
C ILE A 437 18.91 -3.72 -11.47
N GLY A 438 18.31 -4.53 -12.33
CA GLY A 438 17.01 -4.25 -12.95
C GLY A 438 15.87 -4.86 -12.12
N LEU A 439 14.79 -4.10 -11.95
CA LEU A 439 13.56 -4.57 -11.31
C LEU A 439 12.65 -5.22 -12.35
N MET A 440 11.86 -6.19 -11.91
CA MET A 440 10.76 -6.79 -12.66
C MET A 440 9.46 -6.05 -12.34
N GLN A 441 8.62 -5.80 -13.34
CA GLN A 441 7.26 -5.29 -13.12
C GLN A 441 6.35 -6.42 -12.62
N ASP A 442 5.42 -6.11 -11.73
CA ASP A 442 4.38 -7.05 -11.31
C ASP A 442 3.33 -7.21 -12.42
N GLY A 443 3.09 -8.46 -12.83
CA GLY A 443 2.09 -8.77 -13.86
C GLY A 443 0.63 -8.59 -13.41
N SER A 444 0.40 -8.24 -12.14
CA SER A 444 -0.91 -7.93 -11.57
C SER A 444 -1.09 -6.47 -11.16
N ASP A 445 -0.01 -5.69 -11.04
CA ASP A 445 -0.02 -4.26 -10.73
C ASP A 445 1.11 -3.53 -11.50
N PRO A 446 0.80 -2.75 -12.56
CA PRO A 446 1.84 -2.07 -13.35
C PRO A 446 2.62 -1.00 -12.59
N ALA A 447 2.12 -0.56 -11.43
CA ALA A 447 2.81 0.39 -10.56
C ALA A 447 3.84 -0.27 -9.63
N HIS A 448 3.78 -1.59 -9.45
CA HIS A 448 4.68 -2.34 -8.57
C HIS A 448 5.86 -2.94 -9.33
N TRP A 449 7.07 -2.70 -8.82
CA TRP A 449 8.35 -3.12 -9.38
C TRP A 449 9.21 -3.77 -8.28
N PHE A 450 9.86 -4.90 -8.55
CA PHE A 450 10.55 -5.66 -7.52
C PHE A 450 11.84 -6.35 -7.97
N ALA A 451 12.73 -6.63 -7.03
CA ALA A 451 13.90 -7.48 -7.20
C ALA A 451 14.19 -8.21 -5.87
N GLU A 452 13.98 -9.52 -5.82
CA GLU A 452 14.07 -10.34 -4.59
C GLU A 452 15.33 -11.21 -4.55
N GLU A 453 15.86 -11.44 -3.34
CA GLU A 453 17.03 -12.31 -3.06
C GLU A 453 18.28 -12.05 -3.93
N VAL A 454 18.50 -10.80 -4.36
CA VAL A 454 19.61 -10.44 -5.25
C VAL A 454 20.93 -10.37 -4.47
N ALA A 455 21.89 -11.22 -4.82
CA ALA A 455 23.21 -11.26 -4.19
C ALA A 455 24.06 -10.03 -4.56
N LEU A 456 24.37 -9.21 -3.56
CA LEU A 456 25.21 -8.02 -3.65
C LEU A 456 26.69 -8.39 -3.58
N SER A 457 27.50 -7.66 -4.35
CA SER A 457 28.94 -7.56 -4.12
C SER A 457 29.24 -6.66 -2.91
N ALA A 458 30.43 -6.83 -2.31
CA ALA A 458 30.89 -5.97 -1.22
C ALA A 458 31.00 -4.48 -1.61
N ALA A 459 31.10 -4.15 -2.91
CA ALA A 459 31.08 -2.77 -3.39
C ALA A 459 29.65 -2.19 -3.41
N GLN A 460 28.66 -2.96 -3.87
CA GLN A 460 27.25 -2.54 -3.87
C GLN A 460 26.71 -2.43 -2.44
N LEU A 461 27.07 -3.36 -1.53
CA LEU A 461 26.72 -3.26 -0.11
C LEU A 461 27.36 -2.03 0.56
N ALA A 462 28.61 -1.70 0.24
CA ALA A 462 29.24 -0.47 0.72
C ALA A 462 28.53 0.78 0.18
N ALA A 463 28.15 0.79 -1.10
CA ALA A 463 27.47 1.90 -1.75
C ALA A 463 26.04 2.13 -1.23
N LEU A 464 25.31 1.07 -0.88
CA LEU A 464 24.06 1.18 -0.11
C LEU A 464 24.32 1.88 1.23
N LEU A 465 25.32 1.41 1.99
CA LEU A 465 25.65 1.94 3.32
C LEU A 465 26.27 3.36 3.33
N THR A 466 26.72 3.90 2.19
CA THR A 466 27.20 5.29 2.05
C THR A 466 26.19 6.23 1.38
N GLY A 467 25.06 5.72 0.90
CA GLY A 467 24.09 6.50 0.10
C GLY A 467 24.55 6.81 -1.33
N GLU A 468 25.48 6.01 -1.88
CA GLU A 468 25.95 6.09 -3.28
C GLU A 468 25.06 5.29 -4.25
N THR A 469 23.79 5.06 -3.90
CA THR A 469 22.83 4.32 -4.73
C THR A 469 21.49 5.04 -4.87
N TYR A 470 20.82 4.85 -6.00
CA TYR A 470 19.50 5.41 -6.26
C TYR A 470 18.60 4.44 -7.04
N VAL A 471 17.30 4.51 -6.79
CA VAL A 471 16.27 3.83 -7.59
C VAL A 471 15.74 4.80 -8.64
N ASN A 472 15.44 4.30 -9.84
CA ASN A 472 14.98 5.06 -11.00
C ASN A 472 13.86 4.28 -11.71
N VAL A 473 12.84 4.98 -12.22
CA VAL A 473 11.77 4.42 -13.07
C VAL A 473 11.64 5.26 -14.34
N HIS A 474 11.55 4.60 -15.49
CA HIS A 474 11.65 5.20 -16.82
C HIS A 474 10.28 5.18 -17.54
N SER A 475 9.93 6.24 -18.26
CA SER A 475 8.73 6.32 -19.10
C SER A 475 9.08 6.37 -20.60
N PRO A 476 8.11 6.28 -21.52
CA PRO A 476 8.32 6.55 -22.95
C PRO A 476 8.70 8.02 -23.21
N ALA A 477 8.15 8.95 -22.41
CA ALA A 477 8.43 10.39 -22.48
C ALA A 477 9.84 10.74 -21.96
N ASN A 478 10.26 10.09 -20.87
CA ASN A 478 11.57 10.27 -20.24
C ASN A 478 12.34 8.93 -20.12
N PRO A 479 12.92 8.41 -21.23
CA PRO A 479 13.68 7.15 -21.20
C PRO A 479 14.97 7.17 -20.37
N GLY A 480 15.44 8.35 -19.94
CA GLY A 480 16.57 8.48 -19.00
C GLY A 480 16.22 8.16 -17.55
N GLY A 481 14.92 8.27 -17.22
CA GLY A 481 14.38 8.31 -15.87
C GLY A 481 13.31 9.40 -15.80
N GLU A 482 12.13 9.05 -15.30
CA GLU A 482 11.00 9.95 -15.03
C GLU A 482 11.02 10.36 -13.55
N ILE A 483 11.24 9.37 -12.67
CA ILE A 483 11.27 9.55 -11.22
C ILE A 483 12.45 8.78 -10.61
N ARG A 484 13.21 9.49 -9.77
CA ARG A 484 14.38 8.97 -9.06
C ARG A 484 14.22 9.17 -7.56
N GLY A 485 14.75 8.23 -6.78
CA GLY A 485 14.96 8.40 -5.34
C GLY A 485 16.36 7.97 -4.94
N GLN A 486 17.10 8.84 -4.25
CA GLN A 486 18.35 8.45 -3.62
C GLN A 486 18.07 7.53 -2.43
N VAL A 487 18.80 6.42 -2.32
CA VAL A 487 18.73 5.53 -1.14
C VAL A 487 19.59 6.16 -0.04
N ILE A 488 18.98 6.57 1.07
CA ILE A 488 19.67 7.27 2.16
C ILE A 488 19.68 6.41 3.43
N PRO A 489 20.87 6.00 3.94
CA PRO A 489 21.00 5.31 5.21
C PRO A 489 20.70 6.18 6.44
N ASP A 490 20.26 5.53 7.52
CA ASP A 490 20.04 6.18 8.81
C ASP A 490 21.29 6.96 9.27
N GLY A 491 21.08 8.23 9.62
CA GLY A 491 22.15 9.14 10.06
C GLY A 491 22.94 9.81 8.93
N ILE A 492 22.80 9.38 7.67
CA ILE A 492 23.33 10.12 6.50
C ILE A 492 22.43 11.33 6.23
N ILE A 493 23.04 12.49 6.06
CA ILE A 493 22.31 13.72 5.72
C ILE A 493 22.21 13.82 4.21
N PHE A 494 21.00 14.04 3.68
CA PHE A 494 20.75 14.32 2.28
C PHE A 494 19.98 15.63 2.09
N ALA A 495 20.33 16.39 1.05
CA ALA A 495 19.62 17.58 0.63
C ALA A 495 19.71 17.74 -0.89
N LEU A 496 18.59 18.12 -1.52
CA LEU A 496 18.50 18.46 -2.94
C LEU A 496 18.05 19.92 -3.09
N GLY A 497 18.22 20.50 -4.27
CA GLY A 497 17.63 21.81 -4.54
C GLY A 497 18.02 22.43 -5.87
N ARG A 498 17.50 23.64 -6.10
CA ARG A 498 17.63 24.39 -7.36
C ARG A 498 18.63 25.54 -7.21
N LEU A 499 19.41 25.79 -8.26
CA LEU A 499 20.36 26.90 -8.38
C LEU A 499 19.74 27.98 -9.26
N GLU A 500 19.43 29.13 -8.69
CA GLU A 500 18.69 30.18 -9.40
C GLU A 500 19.23 31.59 -9.08
N GLY A 501 19.04 32.53 -10.01
CA GLY A 501 19.39 33.94 -9.83
C GLY A 501 18.45 34.68 -8.87
N SER A 502 17.23 34.18 -8.72
CA SER A 502 16.21 34.59 -7.72
C SER A 502 16.73 34.53 -6.27
N GLN A 503 17.55 33.52 -5.97
CA GLN A 503 18.10 33.27 -4.63
C GLN A 503 19.40 34.03 -4.33
N ARG A 504 20.00 34.70 -5.34
CA ARG A 504 21.20 35.52 -5.13
C ARG A 504 20.88 36.75 -4.27
N VAL A 505 21.91 37.25 -3.59
CA VAL A 505 21.81 38.44 -2.72
C VAL A 505 22.90 39.45 -3.12
N PRO A 506 22.57 40.60 -3.72
CA PRO A 506 21.28 40.93 -4.34
C PRO A 506 20.88 39.96 -5.46
N VAL A 507 19.61 39.98 -5.84
CA VAL A 507 19.01 39.14 -6.91
C VAL A 507 19.72 39.37 -8.24
N VAL A 508 19.93 38.29 -9.00
CA VAL A 508 20.51 38.32 -10.35
C VAL A 508 19.45 37.88 -11.35
N ASN A 509 19.06 38.79 -12.25
CA ASN A 509 18.17 38.46 -13.37
C ASN A 509 18.98 37.78 -14.48
N THR A 510 18.98 36.45 -14.48
CA THR A 510 19.63 35.61 -15.50
C THR A 510 18.70 34.50 -15.98
N ALA A 511 18.99 33.94 -17.16
CA ALA A 511 18.39 32.69 -17.65
C ALA A 511 19.24 31.46 -17.27
N ALA A 512 20.40 31.64 -16.63
CA ALA A 512 21.16 30.55 -16.05
C ALA A 512 20.39 29.92 -14.89
N ALA A 513 20.50 28.60 -14.77
CA ALA A 513 19.82 27.80 -13.75
C ALA A 513 20.64 26.55 -13.41
N GLY A 514 20.14 25.71 -12.51
CA GLY A 514 20.74 24.41 -12.22
C GLY A 514 20.04 23.64 -11.11
N THR A 515 20.56 22.47 -10.81
CA THR A 515 20.19 21.66 -9.64
C THR A 515 21.43 21.24 -8.87
N PHE A 516 21.26 20.88 -7.61
CA PHE A 516 22.31 20.29 -6.81
C PHE A 516 21.76 19.17 -5.91
N ALA A 517 22.67 18.31 -5.47
CA ALA A 517 22.47 17.41 -4.35
C ALA A 517 23.70 17.41 -3.44
N VAL A 518 23.47 17.21 -2.14
CA VAL A 518 24.48 17.11 -1.10
C VAL A 518 24.19 15.89 -0.23
N THR A 519 25.17 15.02 -0.07
CA THR A 519 25.16 13.89 0.85
C THR A 519 26.30 14.08 1.87
N ALA A 520 26.05 13.89 3.16
CA ALA A 520 27.11 13.97 4.17
C ALA A 520 26.99 12.87 5.23
N ASP A 521 28.13 12.30 5.60
CA ASP A 521 28.27 11.32 6.66
C ASP A 521 28.78 12.03 7.95
N PRO A 522 27.95 12.17 8.99
CA PRO A 522 28.35 12.82 10.25
C PRO A 522 29.33 11.99 11.09
N VAL A 523 29.48 10.69 10.82
CA VAL A 523 30.33 9.75 11.57
C VAL A 523 31.73 9.68 10.96
N ALA A 524 31.83 9.57 9.62
CA ALA A 524 33.11 9.73 8.91
C ALA A 524 33.57 11.19 8.85
N GLY A 525 32.65 12.16 8.99
CA GLY A 525 32.94 13.58 8.88
C GLY A 525 33.24 14.01 7.44
N THR A 526 32.49 13.47 6.47
CA THR A 526 32.71 13.69 5.03
C THR A 526 31.47 14.21 4.32
N LEU A 527 31.68 14.89 3.20
CA LEU A 527 30.62 15.47 2.36
C LEU A 527 30.90 15.20 0.88
N VAL A 528 29.83 14.85 0.17
CA VAL A 528 29.72 14.81 -1.28
C VAL A 528 28.70 15.87 -1.70
N ALA A 529 29.03 16.66 -2.72
CA ALA A 529 28.12 17.61 -3.35
C ALA A 529 28.33 17.61 -4.86
N HIS A 530 27.23 17.58 -5.60
CA HIS A 530 27.19 17.70 -7.05
C HIS A 530 26.25 18.82 -7.44
N ALA A 531 26.69 19.69 -8.35
CA ALA A 531 25.92 20.81 -8.87
C ALA A 531 25.96 20.78 -10.40
N ASN A 532 24.80 20.68 -11.05
CA ASN A 532 24.64 20.74 -12.50
C ASN A 532 24.04 22.09 -12.88
N THR A 533 24.58 22.74 -13.89
CA THR A 533 24.16 24.07 -14.35
C THR A 533 23.67 24.04 -15.79
N SER A 534 22.91 25.05 -16.17
CA SER A 534 22.48 25.33 -17.54
C SER A 534 22.61 26.83 -17.80
N GLY A 535 23.07 27.21 -18.98
CA GLY A 535 23.30 28.62 -19.35
C GLY A 535 24.49 29.30 -18.65
N ALA A 536 25.34 28.54 -17.94
CA ALA A 536 26.48 29.05 -17.16
C ALA A 536 27.83 28.44 -17.59
N ASP A 537 28.00 28.16 -18.88
CA ASP A 537 29.16 27.42 -19.43
C ASP A 537 30.51 28.14 -19.26
N ASP A 538 30.50 29.46 -18.99
CA ASP A 538 31.70 30.26 -18.71
C ASP A 538 32.03 30.40 -17.21
N ALA A 539 31.34 29.63 -16.35
CA ALA A 539 31.56 29.62 -14.91
C ALA A 539 33.04 29.41 -14.53
N THR A 540 33.52 30.27 -13.64
CA THR A 540 34.92 30.38 -13.23
C THR A 540 35.22 29.71 -11.89
N ALA A 541 34.20 29.54 -11.04
CA ALA A 541 34.28 28.83 -9.77
C ALA A 541 32.88 28.41 -9.27
N ALA A 542 32.85 27.39 -8.41
CA ALA A 542 31.68 27.02 -7.63
C ALA A 542 32.08 26.74 -6.17
N HIS A 543 31.24 27.13 -5.22
CA HIS A 543 31.54 27.01 -3.79
C HIS A 543 30.28 26.66 -2.99
N LEU A 544 30.46 25.89 -1.92
CA LEU A 544 29.59 25.92 -0.75
C LEU A 544 30.02 27.08 0.15
N HIS A 545 29.08 27.92 0.55
CA HIS A 545 29.24 28.99 1.51
C HIS A 545 28.45 28.70 2.80
N ASP A 546 28.85 29.29 3.93
CA ASP A 546 28.08 29.30 5.18
C ASP A 546 27.42 30.68 5.40
N GLY A 547 26.10 30.72 5.25
CA GLY A 547 25.23 31.87 5.51
C GLY A 547 23.76 31.52 5.26
N TYR A 548 22.86 31.98 6.13
CA TYR A 548 21.41 31.74 5.99
C TYR A 548 20.86 32.15 4.61
N ALA A 549 19.73 31.55 4.23
CA ALA A 549 18.94 31.98 3.08
C ALA A 549 18.69 33.49 3.17
N GLY A 550 18.85 34.22 2.06
CA GLY A 550 18.73 35.68 2.04
C GLY A 550 19.92 36.47 2.63
N LEU A 551 21.00 35.82 3.07
CA LEU A 551 22.28 36.47 3.42
C LEU A 551 23.46 35.91 2.60
N ASN A 552 24.51 36.72 2.39
CA ASN A 552 25.78 36.22 1.84
C ASN A 552 26.67 35.66 2.96
N GLY A 553 27.36 34.55 2.66
CA GLY A 553 28.20 33.80 3.57
C GLY A 553 29.68 33.74 3.16
N ALA A 554 30.54 33.31 4.07
CA ALA A 554 31.94 33.00 3.77
C ALA A 554 32.04 31.68 2.99
N VAL A 555 33.05 31.53 2.11
CA VAL A 555 33.33 30.25 1.43
C VAL A 555 33.71 29.20 2.48
N ALA A 556 33.00 28.07 2.47
CA ALA A 556 33.23 26.93 3.37
C ALA A 556 33.95 25.78 2.66
N ILE A 557 33.53 25.42 1.44
CA ILE A 557 34.13 24.33 0.63
C ILE A 557 34.13 24.77 -0.85
N ALA A 558 35.20 24.47 -1.59
CA ALA A 558 35.26 24.70 -3.03
C ALA A 558 34.83 23.44 -3.81
N LEU A 559 34.05 23.63 -4.86
CA LEU A 559 33.72 22.59 -5.83
C LEU A 559 34.66 22.71 -7.04
N VAL A 560 34.96 21.58 -7.68
CA VAL A 560 35.84 21.48 -8.85
C VAL A 560 34.98 21.12 -10.07
N GLN A 561 35.21 21.78 -11.21
CA GLN A 561 34.52 21.46 -12.46
C GLN A 561 34.90 20.05 -12.95
N ASP A 562 33.92 19.26 -13.35
CA ASP A 562 34.11 17.86 -13.73
C ASP A 562 34.90 17.71 -15.04
N PRO A 563 35.92 16.83 -15.10
CA PRO A 563 36.70 16.60 -16.33
C PRO A 563 35.83 16.18 -17.52
N GLY A 564 35.65 17.09 -18.47
CA GLY A 564 34.86 16.86 -19.68
C GLY A 564 33.37 17.26 -19.59
N ASN A 565 32.91 17.76 -18.44
CA ASN A 565 31.55 18.31 -18.29
C ASN A 565 31.62 19.72 -17.68
N VAL A 566 31.57 20.76 -18.54
CA VAL A 566 31.65 22.17 -18.11
C VAL A 566 30.47 22.60 -17.24
N ALA A 567 29.33 21.93 -17.38
CA ALA A 567 28.10 22.20 -16.66
C ALA A 567 28.05 21.55 -15.27
N ARG A 568 29.00 20.67 -14.91
CA ARG A 568 28.98 20.01 -13.59
C ARG A 568 30.17 20.40 -12.73
N TRP A 569 29.87 20.66 -11.46
CA TRP A 569 30.82 21.01 -10.40
C TRP A 569 30.62 20.07 -9.22
N SER A 570 31.69 19.50 -8.70
CA SER A 570 31.64 18.48 -7.65
C SER A 570 32.64 18.72 -6.52
N ALA A 571 32.27 18.32 -5.30
CA ALA A 571 33.16 18.11 -4.17
C ALA A 571 32.86 16.71 -3.64
N VAL A 572 33.81 15.76 -3.70
CA VAL A 572 33.56 14.34 -3.41
C VAL A 572 34.44 13.86 -2.26
N GLY A 573 33.83 13.32 -1.21
CA GLY A 573 34.54 12.79 -0.05
C GLY A 573 35.34 13.84 0.74
N VAL A 574 34.93 15.10 0.69
CA VAL A 574 35.64 16.21 1.34
C VAL A 574 35.36 16.18 2.84
N ALA A 575 36.42 16.24 3.66
CA ALA A 575 36.27 16.28 5.11
C ALA A 575 35.63 17.60 5.59
N ILE A 576 34.68 17.50 6.52
CA ILE A 576 33.98 18.64 7.13
C ILE A 576 34.22 18.74 8.63
N ASP A 577 34.21 19.97 9.17
CA ASP A 577 34.32 20.21 10.61
C ASP A 577 32.95 20.28 11.32
N ALA A 578 32.98 20.30 12.66
CA ALA A 578 31.76 20.33 13.48
C ALA A 578 30.90 21.61 13.28
N ASN A 579 31.51 22.73 12.90
CA ASN A 579 30.78 23.96 12.57
C ASN A 579 30.09 23.82 11.22
N GLN A 580 30.76 23.24 10.23
CA GLN A 580 30.21 22.96 8.90
C GLN A 580 29.05 21.96 8.97
N LEU A 581 29.18 20.90 9.80
CA LEU A 581 28.10 19.95 10.07
C LEU A 581 26.90 20.63 10.78
N THR A 582 27.18 21.53 11.74
CA THR A 582 26.12 22.33 12.41
C THR A 582 25.43 23.28 11.42
N ALA A 583 26.18 23.91 10.52
CA ALA A 583 25.65 24.78 9.48
C ALA A 583 24.80 23.99 8.46
N LEU A 584 25.23 22.80 8.06
CA LEU A 584 24.44 21.92 7.19
C LEU A 584 23.10 21.54 7.83
N ARG A 585 23.13 21.06 9.08
CA ARG A 585 21.90 20.71 9.85
C ARG A 585 20.96 21.89 10.09
N ALA A 586 21.49 23.12 10.14
CA ALA A 586 20.71 24.35 10.31
C ALA A 586 20.27 25.02 8.98
N GLY A 587 20.38 24.33 7.84
CA GLY A 587 20.03 24.88 6.52
C GLY A 587 20.87 26.09 6.09
N ARG A 588 22.06 26.29 6.69
CA ARG A 588 22.92 27.47 6.49
C ARG A 588 23.93 27.34 5.36
N LEU A 589 24.15 26.14 4.82
CA LEU A 589 25.04 26.01 3.66
C LEU A 589 24.32 26.41 2.38
N TYR A 590 25.03 27.00 1.41
CA TYR A 590 24.47 27.27 0.08
C TYR A 590 25.51 27.09 -1.01
N ILE A 591 25.09 26.54 -2.15
CA ILE A 591 25.92 26.43 -3.35
C ILE A 591 25.79 27.71 -4.17
N ASN A 592 26.90 28.19 -4.73
CA ASN A 592 26.99 29.44 -5.47
C ASN A 592 27.92 29.25 -6.69
N ILE A 593 27.44 29.61 -7.89
CA ILE A 593 28.19 29.48 -9.15
C ILE A 593 28.60 30.86 -9.66
N HIS A 594 29.88 31.08 -9.96
CA HIS A 594 30.46 32.39 -10.26
C HIS A 594 30.88 32.52 -11.72
N THR A 595 30.26 33.42 -12.49
CA THR A 595 30.62 33.74 -13.88
C THR A 595 31.51 35.00 -13.95
N PRO A 596 32.16 35.30 -15.09
CA PRO A 596 32.85 36.56 -15.31
C PRO A 596 31.91 37.78 -15.28
N ALA A 597 30.63 37.59 -15.64
CA ALA A 597 29.60 38.60 -15.57
C ALA A 597 29.14 38.88 -14.14
N ASN A 598 29.03 37.83 -13.31
CA ASN A 598 28.58 37.90 -11.93
C ASN A 598 29.61 37.28 -10.95
N PRO A 599 30.75 37.95 -10.66
CA PRO A 599 31.80 37.40 -9.79
C PRO A 599 31.38 37.12 -8.33
N GLY A 600 30.27 37.71 -7.86
CA GLY A 600 29.67 37.40 -6.55
C GLY A 600 28.81 36.12 -6.53
N GLY A 601 28.56 35.53 -7.70
CA GLY A 601 27.60 34.45 -7.91
C GLY A 601 26.49 34.89 -8.87
N GLU A 602 26.28 34.11 -9.93
CA GLU A 602 25.18 34.27 -10.88
C GLU A 602 23.92 33.54 -10.41
N ILE A 603 24.09 32.31 -9.93
CA ILE A 603 23.01 31.47 -9.40
C ILE A 603 23.40 30.87 -8.05
N ARG A 604 22.40 30.71 -7.17
CA ARG A 604 22.54 30.15 -5.81
C ARG A 604 21.42 29.15 -5.52
N GLY A 605 21.74 28.15 -4.69
CA GLY A 605 20.76 27.26 -4.06
C GLY A 605 21.08 27.06 -2.58
N GLN A 606 20.11 27.24 -1.69
CA GLN A 606 20.30 26.96 -0.27
C GLN A 606 20.22 25.45 -0.01
N VAL A 607 21.22 24.89 0.68
CA VAL A 607 21.28 23.47 1.05
C VAL A 607 20.51 23.29 2.36
N ALA A 608 19.32 22.70 2.27
CA ALA A 608 18.41 22.47 3.39
C ALA A 608 18.05 20.97 3.48
N PRO A 609 18.62 20.21 4.42
CA PRO A 609 18.21 18.84 4.69
C PRO A 609 16.96 18.80 5.58
N PRO A 610 16.04 17.83 5.41
CA PRO A 610 14.94 17.60 6.35
C PRO A 610 15.44 17.46 7.80
N PRO A 611 14.70 17.95 8.82
CA PRO A 611 13.36 18.55 8.77
C PRO A 611 13.36 20.06 8.41
N VAL A 612 14.48 20.63 7.98
CA VAL A 612 14.63 22.06 7.71
C VAL A 612 14.21 22.40 6.28
N GLU A 613 13.21 23.26 6.15
CA GLU A 613 12.73 23.81 4.88
C GLU A 613 13.25 25.23 4.64
N VAL A 614 13.40 25.61 3.37
CA VAL A 614 13.77 26.97 2.95
C VAL A 614 12.83 27.45 1.86
N LEU A 615 12.20 28.61 2.08
CA LEU A 615 11.16 29.18 1.22
C LEU A 615 11.58 30.59 0.79
N PHE A 616 11.38 30.92 -0.48
CA PHE A 616 11.67 32.26 -1.03
C PHE A 616 10.36 32.95 -1.41
N THR A 617 9.79 33.68 -0.45
CA THR A 617 8.52 34.41 -0.62
C THR A 617 8.76 35.75 -1.31
N SER A 618 8.18 35.92 -2.50
CA SER A 618 8.12 37.21 -3.20
C SER A 618 7.07 38.12 -2.58
N MET A 619 7.41 39.39 -2.32
CA MET A 619 6.55 40.38 -1.68
C MET A 619 6.30 41.59 -2.59
N ASN A 620 5.04 41.98 -2.71
CA ASN A 620 4.60 43.15 -3.47
C ASN A 620 3.27 43.72 -2.92
N GLY A 621 2.82 44.85 -3.47
CA GLY A 621 1.58 45.49 -3.04
C GLY A 621 0.29 44.85 -3.57
N ASP A 622 0.34 44.10 -4.68
CA ASP A 622 -0.83 43.41 -5.25
C ASP A 622 -1.33 42.26 -4.34
N GLN A 623 -0.45 41.74 -3.46
CA GLN A 623 -0.77 40.74 -2.44
C GLN A 623 -1.37 41.32 -1.15
N GLU A 624 -1.38 42.65 -0.97
CA GLU A 624 -2.00 43.29 0.21
C GLU A 624 -3.52 43.13 0.25
N VAL A 625 -4.13 43.37 1.41
CA VAL A 625 -5.58 43.27 1.61
C VAL A 625 -6.12 44.54 2.28
N PRO A 626 -6.75 45.47 1.53
CA PRO A 626 -6.90 45.49 0.07
C PRO A 626 -5.57 45.69 -0.67
N ALA A 627 -5.50 45.24 -1.92
CA ALA A 627 -4.31 45.38 -2.76
C ALA A 627 -3.92 46.84 -3.00
N LEU A 628 -2.62 47.10 -3.04
CA LEU A 628 -2.01 48.42 -3.06
C LEU A 628 -1.08 48.59 -4.27
N ALA A 629 -1.30 49.65 -5.04
CA ALA A 629 -0.42 50.02 -6.15
C ALA A 629 0.90 50.64 -5.64
N SER A 630 1.82 49.80 -5.17
CA SER A 630 3.15 50.20 -4.72
C SER A 630 4.24 49.89 -5.76
N ALA A 631 5.36 50.61 -5.69
CA ALA A 631 6.59 50.31 -6.41
C ALA A 631 7.62 49.57 -5.53
N ALA A 632 7.32 49.37 -4.24
CA ALA A 632 8.15 48.58 -3.34
C ALA A 632 8.05 47.09 -3.67
N SER A 633 9.13 46.36 -3.39
CA SER A 633 9.16 44.89 -3.51
C SER A 633 10.24 44.30 -2.61
N ALA A 634 10.08 43.04 -2.21
CA ALA A 634 11.07 42.32 -1.41
C ALA A 634 11.06 40.81 -1.72
N ILE A 635 12.14 40.13 -1.34
CA ILE A 635 12.16 38.67 -1.18
C ILE A 635 12.45 38.35 0.28
N ALA A 636 11.53 37.60 0.91
CA ALA A 636 11.71 37.03 2.23
C ALA A 636 12.17 35.58 2.10
N ALA A 637 13.45 35.35 2.38
CA ALA A 637 13.99 34.01 2.51
C ALA A 637 13.72 33.50 3.93
N THR A 638 12.83 32.53 4.06
CA THR A 638 12.40 31.93 5.34
C THR A 638 13.01 30.55 5.48
N THR A 639 13.46 30.20 6.68
CA THR A 639 13.93 28.86 7.06
C THR A 639 13.07 28.38 8.23
N VAL A 640 12.47 27.21 8.11
CA VAL A 640 11.59 26.62 9.13
C VAL A 640 12.04 25.18 9.42
N ASP A 641 12.31 24.90 10.68
CA ASP A 641 12.48 23.53 11.19
C ASP A 641 11.10 22.97 11.56
N ARG A 642 10.66 21.92 10.85
CA ARG A 642 9.33 21.31 11.03
C ARG A 642 9.19 20.54 12.35
N ASP A 643 10.29 20.10 12.97
CA ASP A 643 10.26 19.30 14.19
C ASP A 643 10.27 20.19 15.44
N THR A 644 10.99 21.31 15.40
CA THR A 644 11.09 22.25 16.54
C THR A 644 10.24 23.51 16.41
N GLY A 645 9.66 23.78 15.23
CA GLY A 645 8.97 25.05 14.95
C GLY A 645 9.91 26.26 14.90
N THR A 646 11.23 26.05 14.75
CA THR A 646 12.22 27.13 14.73
C THR A 646 12.20 27.89 13.41
N VAL A 647 12.03 29.21 13.48
CA VAL A 647 11.97 30.12 12.33
C VAL A 647 13.17 31.07 12.30
N THR A 648 13.83 31.15 11.15
CA THR A 648 14.74 32.24 10.77
C THR A 648 14.24 32.86 9.46
N LEU A 649 14.26 34.19 9.32
CA LEU A 649 13.80 34.87 8.11
C LEU A 649 14.69 36.07 7.80
N HIS A 650 15.10 36.20 6.54
CA HIS A 650 15.83 37.35 6.01
C HIS A 650 15.10 37.95 4.81
N LEU A 651 14.47 39.11 5.04
CA LEU A 651 13.78 39.92 4.06
C LEU A 651 14.78 40.93 3.47
N ASN A 652 14.92 40.92 2.15
CA ASN A 652 15.70 41.89 1.38
C ASN A 652 14.73 42.69 0.50
N GLY A 653 14.48 43.95 0.85
CA GLY A 653 13.52 44.82 0.21
C GLY A 653 14.12 46.02 -0.51
N SER A 654 13.32 46.64 -1.37
CA SER A 654 13.66 47.88 -2.10
C SER A 654 12.42 48.76 -2.28
N GLY A 655 12.62 50.08 -2.29
CA GLY A 655 11.55 51.06 -2.55
C GLY A 655 10.68 51.40 -1.33
N ALA A 656 11.04 50.91 -0.14
CA ALA A 656 10.35 51.16 1.12
C ALA A 656 11.34 51.57 2.23
N ASP A 657 12.32 52.41 1.89
CA ASP A 657 13.45 52.80 2.76
C ASP A 657 13.03 53.54 4.05
N ASP A 658 11.76 53.98 4.14
CA ASP A 658 11.16 54.60 5.34
C ASP A 658 10.31 53.63 6.18
N ALA A 659 10.42 52.32 5.93
CA ALA A 659 9.73 51.25 6.67
C ALA A 659 9.84 51.40 8.21
N THR A 660 8.71 51.16 8.88
CA THR A 660 8.54 51.36 10.33
C THR A 660 8.44 50.06 11.12
N GLY A 661 8.23 48.93 10.43
CA GLY A 661 8.16 47.60 11.00
C GLY A 661 7.96 46.55 9.91
N ALA A 662 8.34 45.31 10.19
CA ALA A 662 8.00 44.14 9.39
C ALA A 662 7.68 42.95 10.32
N HIS A 663 6.76 42.09 9.91
CA HIS A 663 6.18 41.05 10.75
C HIS A 663 5.86 39.78 9.96
N ILE A 664 5.91 38.62 10.61
CA ILE A 664 5.18 37.42 10.21
C ILE A 664 3.81 37.47 10.90
N HIS A 665 2.75 37.22 10.14
CA HIS A 665 1.36 37.19 10.55
C HIS A 665 0.72 35.81 10.30
N LEU A 666 -0.40 35.56 10.97
CA LEU A 666 -1.31 34.45 10.73
C LEU A 666 -2.51 34.90 9.89
N GLY A 667 -2.65 34.37 8.67
CA GLY A 667 -3.79 34.52 7.77
C GLY A 667 -3.57 33.82 6.43
N PHE A 668 -4.63 33.32 5.80
CA PHE A 668 -4.55 32.77 4.44
C PHE A 668 -4.21 33.86 3.41
N ALA A 669 -3.73 33.46 2.23
CA ALA A 669 -3.57 34.37 1.09
C ALA A 669 -4.90 35.11 0.82
N GLY A 670 -4.86 36.42 0.61
CA GLY A 670 -6.07 37.25 0.46
C GLY A 670 -6.87 37.52 1.74
N GLN A 671 -6.39 37.10 2.92
CA GLN A 671 -6.95 37.42 4.24
C GLN A 671 -5.91 38.14 5.12
N ASN A 672 -6.36 39.06 5.98
CA ASN A 672 -5.54 39.70 7.02
C ASN A 672 -5.66 38.97 8.37
N GLY A 673 -4.63 39.03 9.21
CA GLY A 673 -4.72 38.55 10.58
C GLY A 673 -3.58 38.98 11.52
N ALA A 674 -3.46 38.28 12.65
CA ALA A 674 -2.66 38.72 13.79
C ALA A 674 -1.15 38.57 13.56
N VAL A 675 -0.36 39.51 14.10
CA VAL A 675 1.11 39.39 14.18
C VAL A 675 1.48 38.21 15.06
N GLN A 676 2.40 37.38 14.57
CA GLN A 676 3.02 36.26 15.29
C GLN A 676 4.46 36.60 15.71
N ILE A 677 5.29 37.05 14.76
CA ILE A 677 6.72 37.32 14.98
C ILE A 677 7.07 38.69 14.42
N ALA A 678 7.83 39.50 15.16
CA ALA A 678 8.37 40.78 14.68
C ALA A 678 9.80 40.65 14.17
N LEU A 679 10.09 41.28 13.03
CA LEU A 679 11.43 41.35 12.44
C LEU A 679 12.17 42.60 12.96
N GLN A 680 13.50 42.53 12.95
CA GLN A 680 14.40 43.62 13.28
C GLN A 680 15.07 44.13 11.99
N GLN A 681 15.03 45.45 11.76
CA GLN A 681 15.77 46.09 10.67
C GLN A 681 17.28 46.01 10.93
N ASP A 682 18.09 45.84 9.89
CA ASP A 682 19.53 45.95 10.03
C ASP A 682 19.97 47.41 10.30
N ALA A 683 21.01 47.58 11.11
CA ALA A 683 21.50 48.90 11.51
C ALA A 683 22.34 49.62 10.43
N THR A 684 22.61 48.94 9.29
CA THR A 684 23.42 49.44 8.18
C THR A 684 22.74 49.33 6.81
N ASP A 685 21.73 48.46 6.66
CA ASP A 685 20.87 48.36 5.47
C ASP A 685 19.39 48.50 5.86
N ALA A 686 18.77 49.63 5.46
CA ALA A 686 17.36 49.90 5.75
C ALA A 686 16.38 48.97 5.01
N GLY A 687 16.82 48.35 3.90
CA GLY A 687 16.04 47.38 3.13
C GLY A 687 16.10 45.96 3.71
N HIS A 688 17.02 45.67 4.64
CA HIS A 688 17.14 44.35 5.27
C HIS A 688 16.37 44.29 6.60
N TRP A 689 15.50 43.29 6.71
CA TRP A 689 14.76 42.97 7.93
C TRP A 689 14.90 41.49 8.26
N SER A 690 15.09 41.13 9.52
CA SER A 690 15.30 39.73 9.88
C SER A 690 14.89 39.31 11.28
N VAL A 691 14.74 38.00 11.47
CA VAL A 691 14.63 37.34 12.76
C VAL A 691 15.38 36.01 12.69
N SER A 692 16.01 35.56 13.77
CA SER A 692 16.66 34.24 13.82
C SER A 692 16.38 33.55 15.13
N GLY A 693 16.07 32.25 15.07
CA GLY A 693 15.73 31.44 16.24
C GLY A 693 14.40 31.84 16.90
N ALA A 694 13.46 32.41 16.14
CA ALA A 694 12.09 32.55 16.62
C ALA A 694 11.44 31.16 16.73
N GLN A 695 10.34 31.06 17.47
CA GLN A 695 9.62 29.81 17.69
C GLN A 695 8.15 30.00 17.32
N LEU A 696 7.61 29.08 16.52
CA LEU A 696 6.17 28.83 16.47
C LEU A 696 5.80 27.94 17.65
N ASP A 697 4.59 28.12 18.21
CA ASP A 697 4.01 27.08 19.07
C ASP A 697 3.35 25.98 18.22
N ALA A 698 2.82 24.94 18.87
CA ALA A 698 2.19 23.82 18.16
C ALA A 698 1.00 24.24 17.28
N ALA A 699 0.29 25.32 17.60
CA ALA A 699 -0.76 25.85 16.74
C ALA A 699 -0.16 26.65 15.57
N GLY A 700 0.86 27.48 15.83
CA GLY A 700 1.61 28.20 14.80
C GLY A 700 2.29 27.28 13.79
N LEU A 701 2.74 26.09 14.21
CA LEU A 701 3.28 25.05 13.32
C LEU A 701 2.18 24.41 12.45
N VAL A 702 1.03 24.05 13.02
CA VAL A 702 -0.13 23.58 12.25
C VAL A 702 -0.60 24.64 11.24
N ASP A 703 -0.55 25.92 11.63
CA ASP A 703 -0.88 27.05 10.75
C ASP A 703 0.16 27.25 9.63
N TYR A 704 1.45 27.05 9.90
CA TYR A 704 2.49 26.98 8.85
C TYR A 704 2.23 25.83 7.87
N LEU A 705 1.98 24.62 8.38
CA LEU A 705 1.68 23.43 7.59
C LEU A 705 0.43 23.61 6.71
N ALA A 706 -0.55 24.39 7.15
CA ALA A 706 -1.73 24.77 6.38
C ALA A 706 -1.55 26.00 5.48
N GLY A 707 -0.32 26.50 5.29
CA GLY A 707 0.00 27.64 4.42
C GLY A 707 -0.52 29.00 4.93
N ARG A 708 -0.81 29.12 6.23
CA ARG A 708 -1.49 30.27 6.86
C ARG A 708 -0.54 31.34 7.39
N LEU A 709 0.76 31.29 7.08
CA LEU A 709 1.69 32.35 7.46
C LEU A 709 1.89 33.34 6.30
N TYR A 710 2.07 34.61 6.61
CA TYR A 710 2.50 35.62 5.64
C TYR A 710 3.44 36.63 6.27
N VAL A 711 4.32 37.21 5.46
CA VAL A 711 5.20 38.30 5.85
C VAL A 711 4.69 39.63 5.28
N ASN A 712 4.80 40.69 6.06
CA ASN A 712 4.35 42.04 5.70
C ASN A 712 5.38 43.08 6.17
N LEU A 713 5.51 44.20 5.45
CA LEU A 713 6.35 45.35 5.77
C LEU A 713 5.52 46.64 5.68
N HIS A 714 5.61 47.52 6.67
CA HIS A 714 4.73 48.68 6.84
C HIS A 714 5.48 50.02 6.75
N THR A 715 4.99 50.94 5.93
CA THR A 715 5.51 52.33 5.82
C THR A 715 4.66 53.32 6.64
N PRO A 716 5.12 54.57 6.86
CA PRO A 716 4.31 55.64 7.44
C PRO A 716 3.10 56.03 6.57
N ALA A 717 3.16 55.75 5.26
CA ALA A 717 2.05 55.96 4.33
C ALA A 717 1.00 54.86 4.45
N ASN A 718 1.44 53.60 4.50
CA ASN A 718 0.59 52.41 4.48
C ASN A 718 0.81 51.57 5.75
N ALA A 719 0.35 52.09 6.89
CA ALA A 719 0.52 51.48 8.21
C ALA A 719 -0.23 50.14 8.41
N GLY A 720 -1.09 49.73 7.47
CA GLY A 720 -1.66 48.38 7.42
C GLY A 720 -0.73 47.35 6.77
N GLY A 721 0.16 47.81 5.88
CA GLY A 721 1.01 47.01 4.99
C GLY A 721 1.27 47.76 3.69
N GLU A 722 2.54 47.79 3.26
CA GLU A 722 2.98 48.34 1.98
C GLU A 722 3.22 47.22 0.95
N ILE A 723 3.81 46.11 1.41
CA ILE A 723 4.06 44.91 0.62
C ILE A 723 3.89 43.66 1.49
N ARG A 724 3.24 42.65 0.90
CA ARG A 724 2.96 41.35 1.51
C ARG A 724 3.48 40.21 0.63
N GLY A 725 3.84 39.10 1.27
CA GLY A 725 4.02 37.81 0.59
C GLY A 725 3.57 36.63 1.46
N GLN A 726 2.92 35.62 0.88
CA GLN A 726 2.52 34.41 1.61
C GLN A 726 3.70 33.46 1.85
N ILE A 727 3.75 32.82 3.01
CA ILE A 727 4.69 31.75 3.36
C ILE A 727 3.88 30.44 3.41
N ALA A 728 4.05 29.60 2.39
CA ALA A 728 3.37 28.32 2.26
C ALA A 728 4.38 27.20 1.93
N PRO A 729 4.43 26.11 2.72
CA PRO A 729 5.32 24.99 2.44
C PRO A 729 4.83 24.14 1.26
N PRO A 730 5.73 23.48 0.50
CA PRO A 730 5.34 22.39 -0.40
C PRO A 730 4.52 21.32 0.35
N PRO A 731 3.48 20.74 -0.27
CA PRO A 731 3.06 20.88 -1.67
C PRO A 731 2.10 22.05 -1.97
N ILE A 732 1.88 22.98 -1.04
CA ILE A 732 0.90 24.07 -1.19
C ILE A 732 1.44 25.17 -2.12
N GLU A 733 0.75 25.37 -3.24
CA GLU A 733 0.97 26.50 -4.14
C GLU A 733 0.07 27.68 -3.78
N VAL A 734 0.53 28.91 -4.07
CA VAL A 734 -0.21 30.16 -3.83
C VAL A 734 -0.31 30.95 -5.12
N LEU A 735 -1.52 31.32 -5.51
CA LEU A 735 -1.85 31.97 -6.78
C LEU A 735 -2.68 33.22 -6.54
N PHE A 736 -2.41 34.28 -7.30
CA PHE A 736 -3.19 35.53 -7.28
C PHE A 736 -3.78 35.79 -8.66
N THR A 737 -5.06 35.46 -8.83
CA THR A 737 -5.82 35.68 -10.07
C THR A 737 -6.52 37.03 -10.01
N THR A 738 -6.28 37.90 -10.99
CA THR A 738 -7.06 39.15 -11.17
C THR A 738 -8.34 38.84 -11.95
N LEU A 739 -9.47 39.37 -11.48
CA LEU A 739 -10.78 39.22 -12.10
C LEU A 739 -11.25 40.53 -12.74
N SER A 740 -11.77 40.46 -13.97
CA SER A 740 -12.43 41.58 -14.65
C SER A 740 -13.57 41.12 -15.55
N GLY A 741 -14.46 42.05 -15.93
CA GLY A 741 -15.52 41.75 -16.91
C GLY A 741 -14.98 41.48 -18.32
N GLY A 742 -13.72 41.85 -18.62
CA GLY A 742 -13.08 41.58 -19.91
C GLY A 742 -12.82 40.10 -20.19
N GLU A 743 -12.65 39.30 -19.13
CA GLU A 743 -12.35 37.85 -19.20
C GLU A 743 -13.60 36.96 -19.20
N GLU A 744 -14.78 37.56 -18.99
CA GLU A 744 -16.07 36.89 -19.06
C GLU A 744 -16.38 36.40 -20.48
N VAL A 745 -17.24 35.38 -20.59
CA VAL A 745 -17.60 34.78 -21.88
C VAL A 745 -19.13 34.73 -22.03
N PRO A 746 -19.75 35.65 -22.81
CA PRO A 746 -19.14 36.80 -23.49
C PRO A 746 -18.73 37.94 -22.54
N ALA A 747 -17.72 38.73 -22.95
CA ALA A 747 -17.15 39.79 -22.13
C ALA A 747 -18.17 40.88 -21.73
N VAL A 748 -18.11 41.29 -20.46
CA VAL A 748 -18.98 42.26 -19.80
C VAL A 748 -18.28 43.61 -19.67
N VAL A 749 -18.95 44.69 -20.07
CA VAL A 749 -18.45 46.05 -19.88
C VAL A 749 -18.79 46.51 -18.46
N SER A 750 -17.94 46.13 -17.51
CA SER A 750 -18.07 46.51 -16.10
C SER A 750 -16.93 47.43 -15.63
N ALA A 751 -17.17 48.12 -14.51
CA ALA A 751 -16.15 48.78 -13.70
C ALA A 751 -15.79 47.96 -12.44
N ALA A 752 -16.41 46.79 -12.26
CA ALA A 752 -16.06 45.82 -11.24
C ALA A 752 -14.67 45.21 -11.48
N SER A 753 -14.02 44.82 -10.39
CA SER A 753 -12.74 44.11 -10.40
C SER A 753 -12.61 43.26 -9.14
N GLY A 754 -11.72 42.28 -9.14
CA GLY A 754 -11.37 41.56 -7.92
C GLY A 754 -10.01 40.87 -8.01
N ILE A 755 -9.53 40.37 -6.87
CA ILE A 755 -8.37 39.49 -6.80
C ILE A 755 -8.77 38.26 -5.99
N ALA A 756 -8.66 37.08 -6.61
CA ALA A 756 -8.79 35.79 -5.96
C ALA A 756 -7.41 35.27 -5.59
N ALA A 757 -7.09 35.32 -4.30
CA ALA A 757 -5.95 34.63 -3.74
C ALA A 757 -6.36 33.17 -3.47
N THR A 758 -5.72 32.23 -4.15
CA THR A 758 -6.02 30.80 -4.10
C THR A 758 -4.81 30.06 -3.55
N THR A 759 -5.02 29.06 -2.70
CA THR A 759 -3.98 28.12 -2.27
C THR A 759 -4.42 26.70 -2.60
N VAL A 760 -3.56 25.92 -3.27
CA VAL A 760 -3.86 24.56 -3.71
C VAL A 760 -2.77 23.60 -3.24
N ASP A 761 -3.14 22.57 -2.50
CA ASP A 761 -2.29 21.42 -2.21
C ASP A 761 -2.26 20.51 -3.45
N ARG A 762 -1.10 20.42 -4.12
CA ARG A 762 -0.91 19.61 -5.34
C ARG A 762 -1.13 18.11 -5.15
N ASN A 763 -0.99 17.61 -3.92
CA ASN A 763 -1.02 16.18 -3.59
C ASN A 763 -2.42 15.76 -3.14
N THR A 764 -3.08 16.54 -2.29
CA THR A 764 -4.42 16.21 -1.77
C THR A 764 -5.56 16.84 -2.59
N GLY A 765 -5.28 17.83 -3.43
CA GLY A 765 -6.29 18.61 -4.14
C GLY A 765 -7.12 19.52 -3.24
N ILE A 766 -6.66 19.80 -2.01
CA ILE A 766 -7.32 20.73 -1.10
C ILE A 766 -7.13 22.17 -1.59
N VAL A 767 -8.23 22.92 -1.63
CA VAL A 767 -8.30 24.32 -2.07
C VAL A 767 -8.85 25.20 -0.96
N THR A 768 -8.17 26.32 -0.73
CA THR A 768 -8.69 27.49 -0.01
C THR A 768 -8.60 28.70 -0.94
N LEU A 769 -9.62 29.55 -0.95
CA LEU A 769 -9.67 30.72 -1.83
C LEU A 769 -10.31 31.90 -1.12
N HIS A 770 -9.70 33.08 -1.25
CA HIS A 770 -10.23 34.36 -0.80
C HIS A 770 -10.27 35.36 -1.96
N LEU A 771 -11.48 35.63 -2.46
CA LEU A 771 -11.78 36.65 -3.47
C LEU A 771 -12.15 37.96 -2.77
N ASN A 772 -11.36 39.00 -3.00
CA ASN A 772 -11.68 40.37 -2.61
C ASN A 772 -12.12 41.13 -3.87
N ALA A 773 -13.38 41.55 -3.95
CA ALA A 773 -13.98 42.19 -5.13
C ALA A 773 -14.55 43.58 -4.83
N SER A 774 -14.49 44.47 -5.82
CA SER A 774 -14.96 45.85 -5.77
C SER A 774 -15.98 46.14 -6.86
N GLY A 775 -16.88 47.09 -6.60
CA GLY A 775 -17.97 47.48 -7.52
C GLY A 775 -19.19 46.56 -7.51
N VAL A 776 -19.15 45.45 -6.77
CA VAL A 776 -20.14 44.34 -6.83
C VAL A 776 -20.95 44.17 -5.54
N ALA A 777 -21.38 45.28 -4.93
CA ALA A 777 -22.09 45.30 -3.65
C ALA A 777 -23.50 44.64 -3.67
N ASP A 778 -24.01 44.26 -4.83
CA ASP A 778 -25.24 43.49 -5.05
C ASP A 778 -25.01 42.04 -5.52
N ALA A 779 -23.76 41.55 -5.45
CA ALA A 779 -23.37 40.20 -5.87
C ALA A 779 -24.24 39.09 -5.26
N THR A 780 -24.58 38.09 -6.07
CA THR A 780 -25.50 36.99 -5.74
C THR A 780 -24.85 35.62 -5.63
N GLY A 781 -23.58 35.49 -5.99
CA GLY A 781 -22.81 34.24 -5.95
C GLY A 781 -21.41 34.43 -6.51
N ALA A 782 -20.49 33.53 -6.16
CA ALA A 782 -19.17 33.44 -6.77
C ALA A 782 -18.70 31.97 -6.73
N HIS A 783 -17.92 31.52 -7.71
CA HIS A 783 -17.60 30.09 -7.89
C HIS A 783 -16.19 29.88 -8.43
N ILE A 784 -15.69 28.66 -8.21
CA ILE A 784 -14.61 28.04 -9.00
C ILE A 784 -15.26 27.12 -10.02
N HIS A 785 -14.87 27.27 -11.28
CA HIS A 785 -15.31 26.48 -12.43
C HIS A 785 -14.12 25.78 -13.09
N THR A 786 -14.41 24.74 -13.87
CA THR A 786 -13.50 24.26 -14.93
C THR A 786 -13.90 24.84 -16.29
N GLY A 787 -12.91 25.12 -17.15
CA GLY A 787 -13.05 25.63 -18.50
C GLY A 787 -11.84 26.49 -18.90
N SER A 788 -11.19 26.13 -20.01
CA SER A 788 -10.01 26.83 -20.53
C SER A 788 -10.27 28.33 -20.78
N ALA A 789 -9.19 29.12 -20.89
CA ALA A 789 -9.28 30.55 -21.20
C ALA A 789 -10.15 30.81 -22.44
N GLY A 790 -11.12 31.74 -22.33
CA GLY A 790 -12.09 32.03 -23.39
C GLY A 790 -13.26 31.03 -23.54
N GLN A 791 -13.35 29.97 -22.72
CA GLN A 791 -14.50 29.06 -22.66
C GLN A 791 -15.22 29.12 -21.30
N ASN A 792 -16.46 28.60 -21.25
CA ASN A 792 -17.24 28.41 -20.02
C ASN A 792 -17.41 26.92 -19.74
N GLY A 793 -17.46 26.53 -18.47
CA GLY A 793 -17.77 25.15 -18.07
C GLY A 793 -18.49 25.07 -16.70
N PRO A 794 -18.67 23.85 -16.15
CA PRO A 794 -19.45 23.63 -14.93
C PRO A 794 -18.79 24.22 -13.67
N VAL A 795 -19.64 24.53 -12.69
CA VAL A 795 -19.22 24.87 -11.32
C VAL A 795 -18.62 23.64 -10.66
N LEU A 796 -17.44 23.77 -10.06
CA LEU A 796 -16.84 22.77 -9.16
C LEU A 796 -17.13 23.11 -7.69
N ILE A 797 -16.84 24.35 -7.28
CA ILE A 797 -16.90 24.78 -5.87
C ILE A 797 -17.62 26.14 -5.80
N ALA A 798 -18.58 26.27 -4.88
CA ALA A 798 -19.23 27.54 -4.57
C ALA A 798 -18.49 28.27 -3.43
N LEU A 799 -18.35 29.59 -3.57
CA LEU A 799 -17.76 30.46 -2.55
C LEU A 799 -18.86 31.04 -1.65
N GLN A 800 -18.55 31.21 -0.37
CA GLN A 800 -19.42 31.85 0.61
C GLN A 800 -19.05 33.33 0.77
N GLN A 801 -20.03 34.23 0.69
CA GLN A 801 -19.87 35.66 0.98
C GLN A 801 -19.61 35.88 2.48
N ASP A 802 -18.74 36.83 2.82
CA ASP A 802 -18.57 37.27 4.21
C ASP A 802 -19.79 38.09 4.69
N ALA A 803 -20.12 37.96 5.98
CA ALA A 803 -21.31 38.60 6.56
C ALA A 803 -21.10 40.07 6.96
N LEU A 804 -19.86 40.57 6.91
CA LEU A 804 -19.44 41.92 7.28
C LEU A 804 -18.85 42.68 6.08
N ASP A 805 -18.19 42.00 5.14
CA ASP A 805 -17.74 42.55 3.86
C ASP A 805 -18.41 41.84 2.66
N VAL A 806 -19.37 42.52 2.03
CA VAL A 806 -20.08 42.00 0.84
C VAL A 806 -19.19 41.85 -0.40
N GLY A 807 -18.00 42.47 -0.41
CA GLY A 807 -16.98 42.30 -1.45
C GLY A 807 -16.10 41.07 -1.26
N HIS A 808 -16.10 40.45 -0.06
CA HIS A 808 -15.29 39.27 0.23
C HIS A 808 -16.09 37.98 0.04
N TRP A 809 -15.50 37.03 -0.69
CA TRP A 809 -16.06 35.71 -0.97
C TRP A 809 -14.97 34.67 -0.76
N SER A 810 -15.27 33.55 -0.08
CA SER A 810 -14.26 32.55 0.23
C SER A 810 -14.75 31.12 0.38
N VAL A 811 -13.81 30.19 0.28
CA VAL A 811 -13.97 28.80 0.69
C VAL A 811 -12.68 28.33 1.34
N THR A 812 -12.75 27.45 2.34
CA THR A 812 -11.59 26.95 3.07
C THR A 812 -11.70 25.44 3.20
N GLY A 813 -10.64 24.71 2.85
CA GLY A 813 -10.61 23.25 2.94
C GLY A 813 -11.59 22.53 2.00
N ALA A 814 -11.98 23.15 0.88
CA ALA A 814 -12.67 22.43 -0.19
C ALA A 814 -11.70 21.45 -0.86
N ARG A 815 -12.21 20.48 -1.63
CA ARG A 815 -11.39 19.49 -2.34
C ARG A 815 -11.82 19.38 -3.80
N LEU A 816 -10.84 19.45 -4.69
CA LEU A 816 -10.99 19.07 -6.09
C LEU A 816 -11.04 17.55 -6.20
N ASP A 817 -11.90 17.01 -7.06
CA ASP A 817 -11.80 15.61 -7.47
C ASP A 817 -10.63 15.42 -8.46
N SER A 818 -10.42 14.19 -8.93
CA SER A 818 -9.31 13.88 -9.85
C SER A 818 -9.38 14.64 -11.17
N VAL A 819 -10.58 15.05 -11.62
CA VAL A 819 -10.76 15.86 -12.84
C VAL A 819 -10.44 17.31 -12.52
N GLY A 820 -11.04 17.89 -11.47
CA GLY A 820 -10.77 19.26 -11.06
C GLY A 820 -9.29 19.53 -10.71
N LEU A 821 -8.56 18.52 -10.23
CA LEU A 821 -7.12 18.61 -9.95
C LEU A 821 -6.26 18.48 -11.22
N ALA A 822 -6.70 17.71 -12.22
CA ALA A 822 -6.08 17.72 -13.55
C ALA A 822 -6.34 19.07 -14.26
N ASP A 823 -7.57 19.56 -14.21
CA ASP A 823 -7.98 20.87 -14.73
C ASP A 823 -7.18 22.01 -14.07
N TYR A 824 -6.90 21.92 -12.76
CA TYR A 824 -6.00 22.86 -12.08
C TYR A 824 -4.60 22.84 -12.69
N ARG A 825 -3.96 21.67 -12.73
CA ARG A 825 -2.59 21.48 -13.26
C ARG A 825 -2.46 21.97 -14.71
N ALA A 826 -3.50 21.76 -15.51
CA ALA A 826 -3.62 22.17 -16.90
C ALA A 826 -4.09 23.65 -17.10
N GLY A 827 -4.19 24.46 -16.04
CA GLY A 827 -4.58 25.88 -16.11
C GLY A 827 -6.03 26.14 -16.55
N GLN A 828 -6.90 25.11 -16.47
CA GLN A 828 -8.30 25.17 -16.90
C GLN A 828 -9.27 25.61 -15.80
N LEU A 829 -8.83 25.82 -14.56
CA LEU A 829 -9.72 26.40 -13.54
C LEU A 829 -9.90 27.91 -13.73
N TYR A 830 -11.08 28.43 -13.41
CA TYR A 830 -11.34 29.86 -13.34
C TYR A 830 -12.25 30.23 -12.18
N VAL A 831 -12.10 31.48 -11.71
CA VAL A 831 -12.96 32.09 -10.69
C VAL A 831 -13.88 33.09 -11.36
N ASN A 832 -15.15 33.14 -10.95
CA ASN A 832 -16.08 34.18 -11.35
C ASN A 832 -16.96 34.66 -10.18
N LEU A 833 -17.63 35.79 -10.39
CA LEU A 833 -18.60 36.37 -9.47
C LEU A 833 -19.79 36.93 -10.25
N HIS A 834 -21.01 36.73 -9.75
CA HIS A 834 -22.26 36.99 -10.44
C HIS A 834 -23.05 38.13 -9.77
N THR A 835 -23.71 38.97 -10.56
CA THR A 835 -24.65 40.01 -10.09
C THR A 835 -26.06 39.76 -10.65
N PRO A 836 -27.12 40.42 -10.10
CA PRO A 836 -28.44 40.43 -10.71
C PRO A 836 -28.48 41.03 -12.12
N ALA A 837 -27.49 41.89 -12.45
CA ALA A 837 -27.35 42.49 -13.78
C ALA A 837 -26.71 41.53 -14.78
N ASN A 838 -25.70 40.76 -14.35
CA ASN A 838 -25.00 39.78 -15.16
C ASN A 838 -24.98 38.39 -14.47
N PRO A 839 -26.09 37.62 -14.51
CA PRO A 839 -26.19 36.32 -13.82
C PRO A 839 -25.27 35.23 -14.37
N GLY A 840 -24.73 35.39 -15.59
CA GLY A 840 -23.72 34.48 -16.14
C GLY A 840 -22.33 34.66 -15.53
N GLY A 841 -22.06 35.86 -14.98
CA GLY A 841 -20.75 36.32 -14.54
C GLY A 841 -20.62 37.82 -14.81
N GLU A 842 -20.14 38.58 -13.83
CA GLU A 842 -19.84 40.02 -13.88
C GLU A 842 -18.34 40.27 -14.07
N ILE A 843 -17.52 39.44 -13.40
CA ILE A 843 -16.06 39.44 -13.46
C ILE A 843 -15.54 38.00 -13.38
N ARG A 844 -14.58 37.66 -14.24
CA ARG A 844 -13.89 36.36 -14.31
C ARG A 844 -12.38 36.54 -14.30
N GLY A 845 -11.64 35.52 -13.88
CA GLY A 845 -10.19 35.39 -14.06
C GLY A 845 -9.75 33.93 -14.04
N GLN A 846 -8.77 33.56 -14.86
CA GLN A 846 -8.24 32.20 -14.94
C GLN A 846 -7.28 31.91 -13.77
N VAL A 847 -7.32 30.70 -13.22
CA VAL A 847 -6.37 30.17 -12.24
C VAL A 847 -5.34 29.36 -13.01
N VAL A 848 -4.12 29.87 -13.09
CA VAL A 848 -3.03 29.31 -13.90
C VAL A 848 -1.86 28.98 -12.98
N PRO A 849 -1.53 27.70 -12.72
CA PRO A 849 -0.40 27.35 -11.88
C PRO A 849 0.94 27.71 -12.54
N PRO A 850 2.03 27.78 -11.75
CA PRO A 850 3.38 27.74 -12.30
C PRO A 850 3.53 26.57 -13.28
N ASN A 851 4.18 26.80 -14.41
CA ASN A 851 4.46 25.80 -15.45
C ASN A 851 3.21 25.23 -16.17
N ALA A 852 2.02 25.85 -16.04
CA ALA A 852 0.81 25.44 -16.79
C ALA A 852 0.98 25.42 -18.33
N ALA A 853 1.99 26.12 -18.85
CA ALA A 853 2.32 26.17 -20.28
C ALA A 853 3.20 24.99 -20.75
N ASP A 854 3.73 24.18 -19.82
CA ASP A 854 4.57 23.01 -20.09
C ASP A 854 3.76 21.69 -20.06
N PHE A 855 2.50 21.74 -19.60
CA PHE A 855 1.56 20.61 -19.62
C PHE A 855 0.69 20.62 -20.88
N ASP A 856 0.77 19.55 -21.67
CA ASP A 856 -0.14 19.34 -22.79
C ASP A 856 -1.41 18.60 -22.35
N ASN A 857 -2.56 19.09 -22.84
CA ASN A 857 -3.89 18.55 -22.59
C ASN A 857 -4.73 18.41 -23.87
N GLN A 858 -4.14 18.63 -25.04
CA GLN A 858 -4.80 18.48 -26.33
C GLN A 858 -4.85 17.00 -26.70
N ALA A 859 -5.98 16.34 -26.47
CA ALA A 859 -6.16 14.96 -26.92
C ALA A 859 -5.96 14.84 -28.47
N PRO A 860 -5.17 13.86 -28.95
CA PRO A 860 -4.93 13.61 -30.36
C PRO A 860 -6.16 13.64 -31.28
N THR A 861 -6.00 14.16 -32.48
CA THR A 861 -6.99 14.01 -33.55
C THR A 861 -6.66 12.78 -34.40
N ILE A 862 -7.49 11.74 -34.32
CA ILE A 862 -7.34 10.49 -35.08
C ILE A 862 -8.54 10.19 -35.98
N THR A 863 -8.28 9.66 -37.18
CA THR A 863 -9.28 9.10 -38.10
C THR A 863 -8.84 7.71 -38.58
N LEU A 864 -9.72 6.72 -38.43
CA LEU A 864 -9.55 5.38 -39.01
C LEU A 864 -9.89 5.45 -40.51
N MET A 865 -8.91 5.15 -41.37
CA MET A 865 -8.96 5.40 -42.83
C MET A 865 -9.30 4.13 -43.64
N SER A 866 -9.09 2.95 -43.07
CA SER A 866 -9.44 1.65 -43.64
C SER A 866 -9.92 0.71 -42.51
N PRO A 867 -10.82 -0.25 -42.78
CA PRO A 867 -11.05 -0.94 -44.05
C PRO A 867 -12.41 -0.62 -44.69
N GLY A 868 -12.75 -1.32 -45.77
CA GLY A 868 -14.07 -1.26 -46.37
C GLY A 868 -15.16 -2.00 -45.56
N ALA A 869 -16.43 -1.70 -45.84
CA ALA A 869 -17.60 -2.20 -45.09
C ALA A 869 -17.80 -3.73 -45.07
N MET A 870 -16.97 -4.51 -45.76
CA MET A 870 -17.05 -5.97 -45.82
C MET A 870 -15.64 -6.57 -45.91
N VAL A 871 -15.33 -7.50 -45.00
CA VAL A 871 -13.96 -7.95 -44.68
C VAL A 871 -13.86 -9.47 -44.52
N SER A 872 -12.71 -10.04 -44.88
CA SER A 872 -12.45 -11.49 -44.84
C SER A 872 -10.95 -11.79 -44.93
N GLY A 873 -10.46 -12.81 -44.21
CA GLY A 873 -9.04 -13.14 -44.11
C GLY A 873 -8.24 -12.07 -43.36
N ASN A 874 -6.99 -11.83 -43.78
CA ASN A 874 -6.15 -10.77 -43.22
C ASN A 874 -6.46 -9.43 -43.92
N VAL A 875 -6.69 -8.39 -43.12
CA VAL A 875 -7.12 -7.06 -43.58
C VAL A 875 -6.24 -6.00 -42.91
N THR A 876 -5.74 -5.06 -43.70
CA THR A 876 -5.01 -3.89 -43.19
C THR A 876 -5.99 -2.88 -42.60
N LEU A 877 -5.63 -2.32 -41.44
CA LEU A 877 -6.28 -1.17 -40.79
C LEU A 877 -5.26 -0.04 -40.76
N ASP A 878 -5.60 1.11 -41.34
CA ASP A 878 -4.74 2.29 -41.45
C ASP A 878 -5.39 3.47 -40.73
N ALA A 879 -4.62 4.25 -39.98
CA ALA A 879 -5.10 5.46 -39.31
C ALA A 879 -4.21 6.68 -39.62
N ASP A 880 -4.84 7.85 -39.72
CA ASP A 880 -4.18 9.14 -39.74
C ASP A 880 -4.40 9.83 -38.38
N ALA A 881 -3.32 10.23 -37.72
CA ALA A 881 -3.33 10.75 -36.36
C ALA A 881 -2.36 11.92 -36.23
N THR A 882 -2.84 13.05 -35.69
CA THR A 882 -2.05 14.27 -35.51
C THR A 882 -2.30 14.92 -34.15
N ASP A 883 -1.26 15.54 -33.62
CA ASP A 883 -1.24 16.22 -32.32
C ASP A 883 -0.18 17.35 -32.34
N ASN A 884 -0.22 18.27 -31.37
CA ASN A 884 0.74 19.38 -31.23
C ASN A 884 2.10 19.01 -30.61
N GLN A 885 2.18 18.04 -29.70
CA GLN A 885 3.45 17.51 -29.18
C GLN A 885 3.87 16.22 -29.92
N GLY A 886 2.90 15.44 -30.41
CA GLY A 886 3.10 14.33 -31.32
C GLY A 886 2.65 12.97 -30.76
N ILE A 887 2.31 12.06 -31.68
CA ILE A 887 1.72 10.76 -31.37
C ILE A 887 2.80 9.73 -31.01
N VAL A 888 2.71 9.15 -29.81
CA VAL A 888 3.52 8.04 -29.32
C VAL A 888 3.01 6.70 -29.85
N ALA A 889 1.69 6.49 -29.83
CA ALA A 889 1.09 5.23 -30.28
C ALA A 889 -0.31 5.42 -30.90
N VAL A 890 -0.67 4.50 -31.79
CA VAL A 890 -2.05 4.27 -32.23
C VAL A 890 -2.42 2.81 -31.97
N ARG A 891 -3.50 2.60 -31.23
CA ARG A 891 -4.07 1.30 -30.86
C ARG A 891 -5.31 1.05 -31.71
N PHE A 892 -5.47 -0.15 -32.29
CA PHE A 892 -6.61 -0.51 -33.15
C PHE A 892 -7.45 -1.60 -32.48
N LEU A 893 -8.78 -1.43 -32.45
CA LEU A 893 -9.70 -2.29 -31.69
C LEU A 893 -10.85 -2.83 -32.56
N VAL A 894 -11.38 -4.00 -32.18
CA VAL A 894 -12.62 -4.58 -32.71
C VAL A 894 -13.57 -4.92 -31.56
N ASP A 895 -14.78 -4.37 -31.59
CA ASP A 895 -15.80 -4.44 -30.52
C ASP A 895 -15.24 -4.15 -29.11
N GLY A 896 -14.29 -3.20 -29.02
CA GLY A 896 -13.60 -2.80 -27.79
C GLY A 896 -12.42 -3.70 -27.37
N VAL A 897 -12.04 -4.70 -28.18
CA VAL A 897 -10.90 -5.58 -27.93
C VAL A 897 -9.71 -5.17 -28.80
N LEU A 898 -8.55 -4.96 -28.18
CA LEU A 898 -7.30 -4.60 -28.87
C LEU A 898 -6.88 -5.68 -29.90
N ILE A 899 -6.62 -5.25 -31.12
CA ILE A 899 -6.07 -6.07 -32.22
C ILE A 899 -4.54 -6.00 -32.19
N SER A 900 -4.00 -4.78 -32.25
CA SER A 900 -2.58 -4.45 -32.26
C SER A 900 -2.42 -2.94 -32.13
N SER A 901 -1.19 -2.47 -31.89
CA SER A 901 -0.80 -1.06 -31.97
C SER A 901 0.34 -0.84 -32.98
N ASP A 902 0.52 0.41 -33.37
CA ASP A 902 1.66 0.91 -34.15
C ASP A 902 2.16 2.24 -33.53
N THR A 903 3.47 2.49 -33.57
CA THR A 903 4.12 3.68 -33.00
C THR A 903 4.81 4.54 -34.07
N THR A 904 4.78 4.13 -35.35
CA THR A 904 5.48 4.84 -36.43
C THR A 904 4.52 5.24 -37.56
N ALA A 905 4.26 6.54 -37.72
CA ALA A 905 3.47 7.05 -38.83
C ALA A 905 4.07 6.64 -40.21
N PRO A 906 3.26 6.19 -41.19
CA PRO A 906 1.80 6.06 -41.16
C PRO A 906 1.34 4.79 -40.42
N TYR A 907 0.45 4.97 -39.44
CA TYR A 907 0.01 3.92 -38.52
C TYR A 907 -0.81 2.85 -39.23
N SER A 908 -0.34 1.60 -39.25
CA SER A 908 -0.95 0.51 -40.02
C SER A 908 -0.74 -0.86 -39.37
N VAL A 909 -1.83 -1.60 -39.15
CA VAL A 909 -1.80 -2.96 -38.57
C VAL A 909 -2.52 -3.98 -39.45
N ILE A 910 -2.18 -5.27 -39.31
CA ILE A 910 -2.85 -6.36 -40.01
C ILE A 910 -3.74 -7.12 -39.02
N TRP A 911 -5.06 -7.01 -39.21
CA TRP A 911 -6.06 -7.76 -38.49
C TRP A 911 -6.36 -9.09 -39.18
N ASP A 912 -6.33 -10.21 -38.44
CA ASP A 912 -6.87 -11.49 -38.92
C ASP A 912 -8.36 -11.60 -38.53
N THR A 913 -9.25 -11.40 -39.50
CA THR A 913 -10.70 -11.44 -39.26
C THR A 913 -11.23 -12.83 -38.86
N THR A 914 -10.42 -13.90 -38.99
CA THR A 914 -10.83 -15.25 -38.53
C THR A 914 -10.80 -15.40 -37.01
N THR A 915 -10.25 -14.40 -36.30
CA THR A 915 -10.28 -14.31 -34.83
C THR A 915 -11.65 -13.96 -34.26
N VAL A 916 -12.57 -13.43 -35.08
CA VAL A 916 -13.94 -13.05 -34.68
C VAL A 916 -15.00 -13.84 -35.46
N ALA A 917 -16.24 -13.82 -34.97
CA ALA A 917 -17.36 -14.44 -35.65
C ALA A 917 -17.78 -13.68 -36.92
N ASN A 918 -18.38 -14.38 -37.88
CA ASN A 918 -19.02 -13.73 -39.03
C ASN A 918 -20.24 -12.93 -38.56
N GLY A 919 -20.33 -11.66 -38.94
CA GLY A 919 -21.35 -10.74 -38.46
C GLY A 919 -20.96 -9.28 -38.69
N GLN A 920 -21.71 -8.35 -38.11
CA GLN A 920 -21.25 -6.95 -37.99
C GLN A 920 -20.37 -6.82 -36.76
N VAL A 921 -19.26 -6.10 -36.90
CA VAL A 921 -18.35 -5.71 -35.80
C VAL A 921 -17.99 -4.23 -35.94
N THR A 922 -17.63 -3.59 -34.84
CA THR A 922 -17.30 -2.17 -34.77
C THR A 922 -15.78 -2.01 -34.62
N LEU A 923 -15.16 -1.22 -35.50
CA LEU A 923 -13.75 -0.88 -35.42
C LEU A 923 -13.56 0.55 -34.90
N THR A 924 -12.59 0.73 -34.01
CA THR A 924 -12.11 2.04 -33.54
C THR A 924 -10.58 2.06 -33.53
N ALA A 925 -10.02 3.26 -33.51
CA ALA A 925 -8.61 3.46 -33.22
C ALA A 925 -8.42 4.59 -32.19
N GLU A 926 -7.46 4.40 -31.29
CA GLU A 926 -7.12 5.29 -30.19
C GLU A 926 -5.70 5.80 -30.41
N ALA A 927 -5.49 7.11 -30.44
CA ALA A 927 -4.18 7.75 -30.55
C ALA A 927 -3.75 8.35 -29.21
N GLU A 928 -2.49 8.19 -28.86
CA GLU A 928 -1.89 8.54 -27.57
C GLU A 928 -0.67 9.45 -27.82
N ASP A 929 -0.61 10.59 -27.16
CA ASP A 929 0.48 11.58 -27.30
C ASP A 929 1.62 11.37 -26.29
N ALA A 930 2.58 12.29 -26.27
CA ALA A 930 3.73 12.30 -25.34
C ALA A 930 3.40 12.76 -23.90
N ALA A 931 2.16 13.19 -23.63
CA ALA A 931 1.66 13.57 -22.30
C ALA A 931 0.61 12.59 -21.76
N GLY A 932 0.25 11.55 -22.53
CA GLY A 932 -0.72 10.52 -22.16
C GLY A 932 -2.18 10.88 -22.47
N ASN A 933 -2.47 11.95 -23.22
CA ASN A 933 -3.85 12.22 -23.65
C ASN A 933 -4.26 11.25 -24.76
N VAL A 934 -5.50 10.76 -24.71
CA VAL A 934 -6.01 9.77 -25.67
C VAL A 934 -7.15 10.36 -26.51
N GLY A 935 -6.92 10.42 -27.82
CA GLY A 935 -7.94 10.71 -28.83
C GLY A 935 -8.56 9.43 -29.40
N VAL A 936 -9.87 9.40 -29.62
CA VAL A 936 -10.58 8.21 -30.12
C VAL A 936 -11.28 8.51 -31.45
N SER A 937 -11.12 7.62 -32.44
CA SER A 937 -11.78 7.76 -33.74
C SER A 937 -13.28 7.51 -33.67
N ALA A 938 -14.04 7.97 -34.67
CA ALA A 938 -15.43 7.56 -34.85
C ALA A 938 -15.55 6.05 -35.18
N ASP A 939 -16.66 5.43 -34.75
CA ASP A 939 -16.99 4.02 -35.01
C ASP A 939 -17.06 3.69 -36.52
N VAL A 940 -16.34 2.65 -36.93
CA VAL A 940 -16.39 2.10 -38.30
C VAL A 940 -16.97 0.68 -38.27
N VAL A 941 -18.27 0.55 -38.55
CA VAL A 941 -18.96 -0.75 -38.57
C VAL A 941 -18.69 -1.49 -39.89
N VAL A 942 -18.20 -2.73 -39.80
CA VAL A 942 -17.87 -3.59 -40.96
C VAL A 942 -18.48 -4.98 -40.82
N THR A 943 -18.67 -5.69 -41.95
CA THR A 943 -19.23 -7.04 -41.97
C THR A 943 -18.15 -8.09 -42.23
N VAL A 944 -17.90 -8.97 -41.27
CA VAL A 944 -16.97 -10.10 -41.39
C VAL A 944 -17.66 -11.27 -42.11
N GLN A 945 -17.06 -11.78 -43.19
CA GLN A 945 -17.54 -12.96 -43.92
C GLN A 945 -16.39 -13.89 -44.33
N ASN A 946 -16.01 -14.80 -43.42
CA ASN A 946 -15.00 -15.83 -43.63
C ASN A 946 -15.57 -17.20 -44.06
N ALA A 947 -16.90 -17.39 -44.06
CA ALA A 947 -17.55 -18.63 -44.49
C ALA A 947 -18.12 -18.53 -45.91
N ALA A 948 -18.12 -19.66 -46.63
CA ALA A 948 -18.83 -19.80 -47.90
C ALA A 948 -20.34 -20.05 -47.66
N PRO A 949 -21.25 -19.52 -48.51
CA PRO A 949 -22.68 -19.72 -48.36
C PRO A 949 -23.12 -21.18 -48.48
N VAL A 950 -24.19 -21.54 -47.76
CA VAL A 950 -24.87 -22.83 -47.88
C VAL A 950 -25.93 -22.75 -48.98
N THR A 951 -26.04 -23.79 -49.79
CA THR A 951 -27.06 -23.85 -50.86
C THR A 951 -28.19 -24.84 -50.59
N LEU A 952 -29.38 -24.54 -51.12
CA LEU A 952 -30.51 -25.45 -51.05
C LEU A 952 -30.19 -26.79 -51.75
N ALA A 953 -29.38 -26.79 -52.81
CA ALA A 953 -28.89 -28.01 -53.44
C ALA A 953 -28.09 -28.90 -52.46
N GLN A 954 -27.29 -28.33 -51.55
CA GLN A 954 -26.57 -29.07 -50.51
C GLN A 954 -27.54 -29.66 -49.47
N ILE A 955 -28.43 -28.84 -48.92
CA ILE A 955 -29.45 -29.27 -47.93
C ILE A 955 -30.38 -30.33 -48.52
N GLN A 956 -30.77 -30.21 -49.79
CA GLN A 956 -31.61 -31.19 -50.47
C GLN A 956 -30.90 -32.54 -50.62
N ALA A 957 -29.61 -32.53 -50.96
CA ALA A 957 -28.82 -33.75 -51.14
C ALA A 957 -28.50 -34.45 -49.80
N GLN A 958 -28.22 -33.67 -48.75
CA GLN A 958 -27.72 -34.18 -47.47
C GLN A 958 -28.82 -34.41 -46.41
N VAL A 959 -29.93 -33.66 -46.46
CA VAL A 959 -30.97 -33.69 -45.40
C VAL A 959 -32.38 -33.96 -45.95
N PHE A 960 -32.94 -33.08 -46.77
CA PHE A 960 -34.35 -33.20 -47.17
C PHE A 960 -34.62 -34.45 -48.02
N GLY A 961 -33.72 -34.77 -48.95
CA GLY A 961 -33.76 -35.99 -49.75
C GLY A 961 -33.70 -37.27 -48.89
N PRO A 962 -32.56 -37.57 -48.25
CA PRO A 962 -32.35 -38.85 -47.56
C PRO A 962 -33.20 -39.03 -46.30
N THR A 963 -33.53 -37.95 -45.57
CA THR A 963 -34.14 -38.05 -44.24
C THR A 963 -35.62 -37.63 -44.22
N CYS A 964 -35.98 -36.53 -44.91
CA CYS A 964 -37.35 -35.98 -44.81
C CYS A 964 -38.31 -36.55 -45.86
N SER A 965 -37.84 -36.79 -47.09
CA SER A 965 -38.68 -37.16 -48.24
C SER A 965 -39.02 -38.66 -48.34
N VAL A 966 -38.59 -39.45 -47.35
CA VAL A 966 -38.73 -40.92 -47.31
C VAL A 966 -40.19 -41.40 -47.41
N PRO A 967 -40.45 -42.62 -47.93
CA PRO A 967 -41.80 -43.15 -48.07
C PRO A 967 -42.61 -43.13 -46.76
N GLY A 968 -43.80 -42.54 -46.79
CA GLY A 968 -44.65 -42.32 -45.60
C GLY A 968 -44.42 -40.99 -44.88
N CYS A 969 -43.24 -40.37 -45.04
CA CYS A 969 -42.95 -39.00 -44.61
C CYS A 969 -43.24 -38.01 -45.76
N HIS A 970 -42.43 -36.97 -45.96
CA HIS A 970 -42.72 -35.83 -46.85
C HIS A 970 -42.47 -36.14 -48.34
N SER A 971 -43.18 -37.17 -48.81
CA SER A 971 -42.96 -37.87 -50.08
C SER A 971 -43.96 -37.49 -51.18
N GLY A 972 -44.81 -36.49 -50.94
CA GLY A 972 -45.74 -35.87 -51.92
C GLY A 972 -46.88 -36.75 -52.45
N GLY A 973 -46.99 -38.00 -52.00
CA GLY A 973 -47.93 -39.01 -52.52
C GLY A 973 -48.93 -39.55 -51.50
N GLY A 974 -48.95 -39.04 -50.28
CA GLY A 974 -49.89 -39.46 -49.23
C GLY A 974 -51.21 -38.69 -49.29
N ALA A 975 -52.30 -39.33 -48.85
CA ALA A 975 -53.64 -38.71 -48.78
C ALA A 975 -53.88 -37.91 -47.48
N ALA A 976 -52.90 -37.82 -46.58
CA ALA A 976 -52.96 -37.11 -45.30
C ALA A 976 -51.56 -36.60 -44.90
N LEU A 977 -51.49 -35.75 -43.88
CA LEU A 977 -50.22 -35.28 -43.29
C LEU A 977 -49.46 -36.43 -42.59
N PRO A 978 -48.11 -36.45 -42.64
CA PRO A 978 -47.21 -35.54 -43.37
C PRO A 978 -47.14 -35.81 -44.89
N GLY A 979 -47.64 -36.98 -45.35
CA GLY A 979 -47.49 -37.52 -46.70
C GLY A 979 -47.93 -36.65 -47.89
N VAL A 980 -48.78 -35.64 -47.67
CA VAL A 980 -49.19 -34.66 -48.70
C VAL A 980 -48.08 -33.66 -49.08
N MET A 981 -47.10 -33.40 -48.21
CA MET A 981 -46.01 -32.46 -48.49
C MET A 981 -44.93 -33.14 -49.35
N ASN A 982 -44.35 -32.43 -50.32
CA ASN A 982 -43.37 -32.97 -51.26
C ASN A 982 -41.99 -32.31 -51.10
N LEU A 983 -41.01 -33.03 -50.52
CA LEU A 983 -39.62 -32.56 -50.34
C LEU A 983 -38.60 -33.35 -51.20
N ARG A 984 -39.04 -33.93 -52.34
CA ARG A 984 -38.24 -34.85 -53.16
C ARG A 984 -37.17 -34.18 -54.04
N SER A 985 -37.21 -32.87 -54.24
CA SER A 985 -36.25 -32.11 -55.04
C SER A 985 -36.14 -30.69 -54.51
N ALA A 986 -35.03 -30.00 -54.80
CA ALA A 986 -34.75 -28.66 -54.25
C ALA A 986 -35.89 -27.69 -54.53
N GLN A 987 -36.33 -27.61 -55.80
CA GLN A 987 -37.49 -26.79 -56.18
C GLN A 987 -38.76 -27.17 -55.42
N ALA A 988 -39.10 -28.46 -55.32
CA ALA A 988 -40.30 -28.89 -54.60
C ALA A 988 -40.23 -28.55 -53.11
N SER A 989 -39.05 -28.67 -52.49
CA SER A 989 -38.79 -28.28 -51.11
C SER A 989 -38.92 -26.77 -50.93
N PHE A 990 -38.34 -25.96 -51.81
CA PHE A 990 -38.51 -24.51 -51.82
C PHE A 990 -40.00 -24.13 -51.88
N ASP A 991 -40.71 -24.62 -52.89
CA ASP A 991 -42.15 -24.38 -53.14
C ASP A 991 -43.07 -24.86 -51.99
N ASN A 992 -42.59 -25.76 -51.12
CA ASN A 992 -43.34 -26.30 -49.98
C ASN A 992 -42.94 -25.69 -48.62
N LEU A 993 -41.87 -24.88 -48.56
CA LEU A 993 -41.27 -24.42 -47.30
C LEU A 993 -41.09 -22.89 -47.23
N VAL A 994 -40.50 -22.27 -48.24
CA VAL A 994 -40.02 -20.88 -48.15
C VAL A 994 -41.15 -19.90 -48.47
N ASN A 995 -41.46 -18.98 -47.53
CA ASN A 995 -42.66 -18.13 -47.58
C ASN A 995 -43.96 -18.94 -47.69
N VAL A 996 -44.06 -20.07 -46.97
CA VAL A 996 -45.27 -20.90 -46.93
C VAL A 996 -45.74 -21.17 -45.50
N ALA A 997 -46.88 -20.57 -45.13
CA ALA A 997 -47.56 -20.75 -43.84
C ALA A 997 -47.63 -22.20 -43.33
N SER A 998 -47.33 -22.38 -42.05
CA SER A 998 -47.45 -23.68 -41.37
C SER A 998 -48.91 -24.09 -41.22
N LEU A 999 -49.27 -25.29 -41.68
CA LEU A 999 -50.60 -25.86 -41.50
C LEU A 999 -50.93 -26.19 -40.02
N GLN A 1000 -49.92 -26.20 -39.15
CA GLN A 1000 -50.09 -26.46 -37.72
C GLN A 1000 -50.10 -25.18 -36.87
N VAL A 1001 -49.38 -24.14 -37.30
CA VAL A 1001 -49.32 -22.83 -36.63
C VAL A 1001 -49.40 -21.73 -37.71
N PRO A 1002 -50.59 -21.38 -38.24
CA PRO A 1002 -50.72 -20.52 -39.43
C PRO A 1002 -50.29 -19.05 -39.28
N ALA A 1003 -49.69 -18.68 -38.16
CA ALA A 1003 -49.12 -17.35 -37.89
C ALA A 1003 -47.59 -17.29 -38.10
N ILE A 1004 -46.97 -18.40 -38.52
CA ILE A 1004 -45.55 -18.51 -38.87
C ILE A 1004 -45.37 -19.39 -40.11
N ASP A 1005 -44.42 -19.02 -40.95
CA ASP A 1005 -44.08 -19.78 -42.15
C ASP A 1005 -43.15 -20.95 -41.84
N ARG A 1006 -43.09 -21.92 -42.75
CA ARG A 1006 -42.27 -23.13 -42.56
C ARG A 1006 -40.79 -22.78 -42.62
N ILE A 1007 -40.41 -21.89 -43.53
CA ILE A 1007 -39.14 -21.16 -43.58
C ILE A 1007 -39.46 -19.70 -43.88
N GLU A 1008 -38.99 -18.81 -42.99
CA GLU A 1008 -39.01 -17.35 -43.09
C GLU A 1008 -37.60 -16.89 -43.52
N PRO A 1009 -37.42 -16.31 -44.72
CA PRO A 1009 -36.10 -15.87 -45.19
C PRO A 1009 -35.44 -14.86 -44.25
N GLY A 1010 -34.20 -15.14 -43.83
CA GLY A 1010 -33.44 -14.32 -42.89
C GLY A 1010 -33.70 -14.63 -41.41
N ASP A 1011 -34.79 -15.33 -41.06
CA ASP A 1011 -35.19 -15.59 -39.67
C ASP A 1011 -35.32 -17.10 -39.37
N PRO A 1012 -34.23 -17.77 -38.97
CA PRO A 1012 -34.26 -19.18 -38.59
C PRO A 1012 -35.09 -19.43 -37.33
N ASP A 1013 -35.24 -18.46 -36.43
CA ASP A 1013 -35.91 -18.67 -35.14
C ASP A 1013 -37.43 -18.50 -35.22
N ASN A 1014 -37.97 -17.75 -36.17
CA ASN A 1014 -39.41 -17.75 -36.52
C ASN A 1014 -39.81 -18.81 -37.56
N SER A 1015 -38.84 -19.42 -38.25
CA SER A 1015 -39.06 -20.55 -39.16
C SER A 1015 -39.60 -21.81 -38.47
N TYR A 1016 -40.84 -22.23 -38.75
CA TYR A 1016 -41.47 -23.37 -38.08
C TYR A 1016 -40.75 -24.71 -38.33
N LEU A 1017 -40.06 -24.90 -39.47
CA LEU A 1017 -39.29 -26.11 -39.72
C LEU A 1017 -38.11 -26.25 -38.75
N ILE A 1018 -37.39 -25.17 -38.48
CA ILE A 1018 -36.28 -25.12 -37.49
C ILE A 1018 -36.81 -25.55 -36.12
N ARG A 1019 -37.89 -24.90 -35.64
CA ARG A 1019 -38.55 -25.27 -34.38
C ARG A 1019 -38.95 -26.75 -34.34
N LYS A 1020 -39.41 -27.32 -35.47
CA LYS A 1020 -39.78 -28.74 -35.58
C LYS A 1020 -38.61 -29.71 -35.59
N ILE A 1021 -37.43 -29.37 -36.14
CA ILE A 1021 -36.24 -30.24 -36.15
C ILE A 1021 -35.38 -30.10 -34.89
N GLU A 1022 -35.48 -29.00 -34.16
CA GLU A 1022 -34.88 -28.79 -32.84
C GLU A 1022 -35.75 -29.31 -31.69
N GLY A 1023 -37.07 -29.19 -31.81
CA GLY A 1023 -38.03 -29.56 -30.76
C GLY A 1023 -38.36 -28.45 -29.77
N THR A 1024 -38.21 -27.18 -30.17
CA THR A 1024 -38.43 -26.00 -29.31
C THR A 1024 -39.91 -25.74 -29.02
N ALA A 1025 -40.19 -24.82 -28.09
CA ALA A 1025 -41.55 -24.53 -27.65
C ALA A 1025 -42.44 -23.96 -28.77
N GLY A 1026 -43.74 -24.24 -28.70
CA GLY A 1026 -44.73 -23.77 -29.70
C GLY A 1026 -44.97 -24.72 -30.89
N ILE A 1027 -44.30 -25.88 -30.95
CA ILE A 1027 -44.59 -26.89 -31.97
C ILE A 1027 -45.85 -27.72 -31.66
N VAL A 1028 -46.53 -28.17 -32.71
CA VAL A 1028 -47.65 -29.13 -32.60
C VAL A 1028 -47.16 -30.56 -32.85
N GLY A 1029 -47.37 -31.44 -31.87
CA GLY A 1029 -46.81 -32.80 -31.85
C GLY A 1029 -45.30 -32.81 -31.55
N ALA A 1030 -44.68 -33.98 -31.59
CA ALA A 1030 -43.26 -34.15 -31.23
C ALA A 1030 -42.27 -33.54 -32.24
N ARG A 1031 -40.98 -33.48 -31.85
CA ARG A 1031 -39.82 -33.16 -32.70
C ARG A 1031 -39.75 -34.10 -33.92
N MET A 1032 -39.22 -33.59 -35.03
CA MET A 1032 -39.01 -34.30 -36.29
C MET A 1032 -37.52 -34.68 -36.49
N PRO A 1033 -37.21 -35.78 -37.22
CA PRO A 1033 -38.12 -36.80 -37.74
C PRO A 1033 -38.87 -37.58 -36.64
N PHE A 1034 -40.16 -37.81 -36.86
CA PHE A 1034 -41.03 -38.45 -35.87
C PHE A 1034 -40.68 -39.94 -35.71
N GLY A 1035 -40.39 -40.37 -34.48
CA GLY A 1035 -39.92 -41.73 -34.16
C GLY A 1035 -38.40 -41.89 -34.09
N GLY A 1036 -37.64 -40.91 -34.60
CA GLY A 1036 -36.19 -40.87 -34.54
C GLY A 1036 -35.45 -41.78 -35.55
N PRO A 1037 -34.10 -41.68 -35.64
CA PRO A 1037 -33.26 -40.71 -34.94
C PRO A 1037 -33.55 -39.26 -35.37
N PHE A 1038 -33.20 -38.30 -34.52
CA PHE A 1038 -33.27 -36.88 -34.88
C PHE A 1038 -32.12 -36.50 -35.82
N LEU A 1039 -32.23 -35.33 -36.46
CA LEU A 1039 -31.08 -34.72 -37.13
C LEU A 1039 -29.99 -34.41 -36.10
N ASP A 1040 -28.73 -34.60 -36.50
CA ASP A 1040 -27.59 -34.07 -35.75
C ASP A 1040 -27.52 -32.55 -35.86
N GLN A 1041 -26.67 -31.93 -35.02
CA GLN A 1041 -26.60 -30.48 -34.94
C GLN A 1041 -26.05 -29.85 -36.23
N ALA A 1042 -25.08 -30.48 -36.90
CA ALA A 1042 -24.53 -29.96 -38.16
C ALA A 1042 -25.57 -29.90 -39.28
N ALA A 1043 -26.46 -30.90 -39.37
CA ALA A 1043 -27.58 -30.90 -40.31
C ALA A 1043 -28.66 -29.85 -39.96
N ILE A 1044 -28.79 -29.46 -38.70
CA ILE A 1044 -29.67 -28.36 -38.25
C ILE A 1044 -29.03 -27.01 -38.56
N ASP A 1045 -27.76 -26.82 -38.18
CA ASP A 1045 -26.97 -25.61 -38.35
C ASP A 1045 -26.85 -25.22 -39.84
N MET A 1046 -26.62 -26.21 -40.71
CA MET A 1046 -26.59 -25.99 -42.17
C MET A 1046 -27.94 -25.44 -42.68
N ILE A 1047 -29.08 -25.90 -42.14
CA ILE A 1047 -30.39 -25.34 -42.50
C ILE A 1047 -30.54 -23.94 -41.89
N ARG A 1048 -30.16 -23.73 -40.62
CA ARG A 1048 -30.21 -22.40 -39.98
C ARG A 1048 -29.39 -21.36 -40.75
N GLN A 1049 -28.18 -21.71 -41.18
CA GLN A 1049 -27.30 -20.84 -41.97
C GLN A 1049 -27.95 -20.44 -43.29
N TRP A 1050 -28.41 -21.42 -44.10
CA TRP A 1050 -29.11 -21.15 -45.36
C TRP A 1050 -30.34 -20.24 -45.17
N VAL A 1051 -31.08 -20.41 -44.07
CA VAL A 1051 -32.21 -19.53 -43.75
C VAL A 1051 -31.74 -18.11 -43.45
N SER A 1052 -30.72 -17.92 -42.60
CA SER A 1052 -30.15 -16.59 -42.33
C SER A 1052 -29.53 -15.92 -43.58
N GLU A 1053 -29.05 -16.71 -44.55
CA GLU A 1053 -28.56 -16.25 -45.85
C GLU A 1053 -29.69 -15.92 -46.86
N GLY A 1054 -30.95 -15.84 -46.37
CA GLY A 1054 -32.12 -15.47 -47.15
C GLY A 1054 -32.84 -16.64 -47.83
N ALA A 1055 -32.60 -17.88 -47.39
CA ALA A 1055 -33.28 -19.11 -47.83
C ALA A 1055 -33.35 -19.28 -49.36
N GLN A 1056 -32.25 -19.01 -50.07
CA GLN A 1056 -32.23 -18.89 -51.53
C GLN A 1056 -32.47 -20.24 -52.27
N ASN A 1057 -33.03 -20.19 -53.47
CA ASN A 1057 -33.18 -21.36 -54.35
C ASN A 1057 -31.92 -21.54 -55.22
N ASN A 1058 -30.85 -22.04 -54.61
CA ASN A 1058 -29.48 -22.10 -55.13
C ASN A 1058 -28.82 -23.49 -55.06
#